data_AF-A0A354HVI3-F1
#
_entry.id   AF-A0A354HVI3-F1
#
_cell.length_a   1.000
_cell.length_b   1.000
_cell.length_c   1.000
_cell.angle_alpha   90.00
_cell.angle_beta   90.00
_cell.angle_gamma   90.00
#
_symmetry.space_group_name_H-M   'P 1'
#
loop_
_entity.id
_entity.type
_entity.pdbx_description
1 polymer ?
#
loop_
_entity_poly.entity_id
_entity_poly.type
_entity_poly.pdbx_seq_one_letter_code
_entity_poly.pdbx_strand_id
1 'polypeptide(L)'
;DLADSLKRILADLNLYPDKSSQALEAEAWKWVLNEFMAMERIGLEGLGLLGFTPVLPPGWDPPRALLGSPWHFSKQEATELIMVLLDSMRKNSAVLFPDSVSPKDEYFSPRNREYFFKENVSVSGRIYSWLPSNEHVNNTRLDYLLRLAQAAGSTDARAEAINILTGIWVNLLIKVDAPWQGHFSSIHDGNNGAVFRLRPEYWELRPAGINNSVRWYQCDKCRHLTLHNIRGICPTYRCGGKLSECDPNEELADNHYRRLYLETLPLSMQAVEHTAQLTSERASEIQKEFYDGKVNILSCSTTFELGVDVGDLETVFMRNVPPTAANYIQRAGRAGRRTSSTAYVLTFAQRRSHDFSHYAEPLRIIRGEIRPPYIGISNDKIVRRHIYAVVIALFWRLNRQYYGRVKEFFNEEDSATLKLADFLRDRPKLLELALYRIVPKDMWDKMRLQDWGWVKELLGVNGVLSRSEAELVNDLTQLRALESEYKDAGNYRRALVMQRTINTIENRNILSFLSQRNIIPKYGFPVDVVELQLHHHGDEAKGLELSRDLKIALSEYAPGSQVVAGGRLWTSRYLKKLPDREPIKYSYAICQHCGRYRSSIADIQDDLDECICGERVGRNKGTFITPEFGFIAGPPAVPGMTRPQRSFSTRKFFSQAGNVEREHSLELGGIKIMLLTGTDGKLAVINNAGQRGFKICNSCGYAEINSYKPIGNHKTPWGKDCKGRSTQVSLGYEFKTDILQLWFPDYYRNDEGFWESLLYGLLEGVGSALDIDRQDI
;
A
#
# COMPACT_ATOMS: atom_id res chain seq x y z
N ASP A 1 32.42 -19.04 21.19
CA ASP A 1 31.07 -18.80 20.67
C ASP A 1 31.09 -17.55 19.79
N LEU A 2 30.76 -17.71 18.49
CA LEU A 2 30.78 -16.60 17.51
C LEU A 2 29.59 -15.66 17.71
N ALA A 3 28.41 -16.18 18.06
CA ALA A 3 27.21 -15.38 18.26
C ALA A 3 27.35 -14.49 19.50
N ASP A 4 27.93 -15.00 20.58
CA ASP A 4 28.24 -14.20 21.77
C ASP A 4 29.23 -13.06 21.49
N SER A 5 30.23 -13.32 20.64
CA SER A 5 31.22 -12.30 20.25
C SER A 5 30.56 -11.21 19.41
N LEU A 6 29.72 -11.59 18.45
CA LEU A 6 28.93 -10.66 17.64
C LEU A 6 27.93 -9.87 18.48
N LYS A 7 27.27 -10.50 19.45
CA LYS A 7 26.36 -9.84 20.40
C LYS A 7 27.04 -8.70 21.16
N ARG A 8 28.30 -8.88 21.58
CA ARG A 8 29.09 -7.80 22.22
C ARG A 8 29.38 -6.67 21.25
N ILE A 9 29.83 -7.00 20.03
CA ILE A 9 30.09 -5.99 18.98
C ILE A 9 28.82 -5.21 18.63
N LEU A 10 27.67 -5.88 18.51
CA LEU A 10 26.37 -5.24 18.27
C LEU A 10 26.00 -4.23 19.36
N ALA A 11 26.30 -4.57 20.63
CA ALA A 11 26.05 -3.70 21.77
C ALA A 11 27.04 -2.52 21.80
N ASP A 12 28.33 -2.78 21.57
CA ASP A 12 29.40 -1.77 21.58
C ASP A 12 29.21 -0.73 20.46
N LEU A 13 28.80 -1.18 19.28
CA LEU A 13 28.46 -0.32 18.14
C LEU A 13 27.07 0.33 18.27
N ASN A 14 26.29 -0.05 19.28
CA ASN A 14 24.94 0.44 19.52
C ASN A 14 24.02 0.35 18.28
N LEU A 15 24.11 -0.74 17.51
CA LEU A 15 23.36 -0.89 16.25
C LEU A 15 21.86 -1.10 16.48
N TYR A 16 21.47 -1.65 17.63
CA TYR A 16 20.08 -1.89 18.01
C TYR A 16 19.83 -1.45 19.46
N PRO A 17 19.74 -0.13 19.72
CA PRO A 17 19.64 0.43 21.08
C PRO A 17 18.41 -0.06 21.86
N ASP A 18 17.32 -0.36 21.15
CA ASP A 18 16.03 -0.74 21.75
C ASP A 18 15.90 -2.25 22.00
N LYS A 19 16.89 -3.07 21.61
CA LYS A 19 16.84 -4.52 21.77
C LYS A 19 17.41 -4.95 23.12
N SER A 20 16.71 -5.86 23.80
CA SER A 20 17.24 -6.52 24.99
C SER A 20 18.45 -7.39 24.66
N SER A 21 19.26 -7.75 25.66
CA SER A 21 20.42 -8.64 25.48
C SER A 21 20.04 -9.98 24.82
N GLN A 22 18.89 -10.56 25.17
CA GLN A 22 18.40 -11.79 24.54
C GLN A 22 17.98 -11.56 23.07
N ALA A 23 17.38 -10.40 22.75
CA ALA A 23 17.05 -10.05 21.38
C ALA A 23 18.32 -9.79 20.54
N LEU A 24 19.36 -9.18 21.11
CA LEU A 24 20.66 -9.01 20.45
C LEU A 24 21.33 -10.36 20.15
N GLU A 25 21.22 -11.31 21.07
CA GLU A 25 21.70 -12.68 20.86
C GLU A 25 20.97 -13.38 19.71
N ALA A 26 19.64 -13.24 19.65
CA ALA A 26 18.86 -13.74 18.55
C ALA A 26 19.29 -13.12 17.20
N GLU A 27 19.55 -11.81 17.15
CA GLU A 27 20.06 -11.15 15.94
C GLU A 27 21.47 -11.62 15.54
N ALA A 28 22.37 -11.78 16.51
CA ALA A 28 23.71 -12.31 16.26
C ALA A 28 23.63 -13.72 15.65
N TRP A 29 22.77 -14.59 16.20
CA TRP A 29 22.54 -15.92 15.65
C TRP A 29 21.92 -15.89 14.25
N LYS A 30 21.02 -14.95 13.96
CA LYS A 30 20.49 -14.77 12.60
C LYS A 30 21.60 -14.51 11.59
N TRP A 31 22.54 -13.60 11.92
CA TRP A 31 23.66 -13.27 11.04
C TRP A 31 24.61 -14.46 10.84
N VAL A 32 24.95 -15.16 11.93
CA VAL A 32 25.80 -16.37 11.88
C VAL A 32 25.16 -17.45 11.01
N LEU A 33 23.88 -17.74 11.22
CA LEU A 33 23.17 -18.77 10.47
C LEU A 33 22.96 -18.40 9.00
N ASN A 34 22.74 -17.11 8.69
CA ASN A 34 22.62 -16.65 7.31
C ASN A 34 23.89 -16.96 6.50
N GLU A 35 25.05 -16.62 7.07
CA GLU A 35 26.34 -16.94 6.43
C GLU A 35 26.68 -18.42 6.48
N PHE A 36 26.40 -19.09 7.59
CA PHE A 36 26.61 -20.52 7.69
C PHE A 36 25.78 -21.29 6.65
N MET A 37 24.58 -20.84 6.30
CA MET A 37 23.77 -21.49 5.26
C MET A 37 24.12 -21.05 3.83
N ALA A 38 25.03 -20.07 3.67
CA ALA A 38 25.41 -19.48 2.39
C ALA A 38 24.19 -19.10 1.53
N MET A 39 23.28 -18.30 2.10
CA MET A 39 22.02 -17.92 1.45
C MET A 39 22.24 -17.15 0.13
N GLU A 40 23.34 -16.40 0.03
CA GLU A 40 23.67 -15.56 -1.11
C GLU A 40 25.09 -15.81 -1.63
N ARG A 41 25.27 -15.68 -2.95
CA ARG A 41 26.60 -15.78 -3.58
C ARG A 41 27.51 -14.60 -3.22
N ILE A 42 26.91 -13.47 -2.87
CA ILE A 42 27.63 -12.25 -2.46
C ILE A 42 27.91 -12.20 -0.96
N GLY A 43 27.64 -13.28 -0.21
CA GLY A 43 28.04 -13.39 1.19
C GLY A 43 29.55 -13.48 1.38
N LEU A 44 29.99 -13.46 2.63
CA LEU A 44 31.38 -13.51 3.07
C LEU A 44 32.09 -14.78 2.57
N GLU A 45 31.42 -15.95 2.57
CA GLU A 45 31.98 -17.18 1.98
C GLU A 45 32.10 -17.10 0.45
N GLY A 46 31.06 -16.58 -0.22
CA GLY A 46 31.04 -16.49 -1.67
C GLY A 46 32.04 -15.49 -2.26
N LEU A 47 32.50 -14.53 -1.44
CA LEU A 47 33.52 -13.54 -1.77
C LEU A 47 34.92 -13.89 -1.22
N GLY A 48 35.09 -15.07 -0.61
CA GLY A 48 36.37 -15.57 -0.13
C GLY A 48 36.94 -14.82 1.09
N LEU A 49 36.10 -14.17 1.90
CA LEU A 49 36.51 -13.46 3.13
C LEU A 49 36.67 -14.43 4.31
N LEU A 50 35.79 -15.44 4.38
CA LEU A 50 35.82 -16.53 5.35
C LEU A 50 35.30 -17.81 4.71
N GLY A 51 35.52 -18.96 5.33
CA GLY A 51 34.87 -20.20 4.94
C GLY A 51 34.53 -21.06 6.16
N PHE A 52 33.85 -22.17 5.92
CA PHE A 52 33.41 -23.08 6.96
C PHE A 52 33.93 -24.48 6.68
N THR A 53 34.48 -25.13 7.70
CA THR A 53 34.89 -26.54 7.64
C THR A 53 34.33 -27.29 8.84
N PRO A 54 33.81 -28.51 8.69
CA PRO A 54 33.38 -29.29 9.84
C PRO A 54 34.60 -29.70 10.68
N VAL A 55 34.42 -29.74 11.99
CA VAL A 55 35.42 -30.26 12.93
C VAL A 55 35.64 -31.74 12.62
N LEU A 56 36.89 -32.20 12.55
CA LEU A 56 37.12 -33.63 12.31
C LEU A 56 36.78 -34.44 13.56
N PRO A 57 36.11 -35.61 13.43
CA PRO A 57 35.93 -36.52 14.54
C PRO A 57 37.28 -36.89 15.19
N PRO A 58 37.35 -37.05 16.52
CA PRO A 58 38.58 -37.50 17.19
C PRO A 58 39.07 -38.84 16.61
N GLY A 59 40.32 -38.89 16.17
CA GLY A 59 40.90 -40.09 15.57
C GLY A 59 40.36 -40.43 14.17
N TRP A 60 39.76 -39.47 13.47
CA TRP A 60 39.24 -39.66 12.11
C TRP A 60 40.31 -40.22 11.15
N ASP A 61 39.97 -41.34 10.50
CA ASP A 61 40.72 -41.90 9.37
C ASP A 61 39.72 -42.35 8.28
N PRO A 62 39.92 -42.00 7.00
CA PRO A 62 39.00 -42.38 5.94
C PRO A 62 38.93 -43.90 5.73
N PRO A 63 37.74 -44.47 5.45
CA PRO A 63 37.59 -45.90 5.20
C PRO A 63 38.40 -46.35 3.98
N ARG A 64 38.94 -47.58 4.04
CA ARG A 64 39.72 -48.20 2.95
C ARG A 64 38.98 -48.23 1.61
N ALA A 65 37.65 -48.26 1.62
CA ALA A 65 36.82 -48.21 0.42
C ALA A 65 36.99 -46.93 -0.41
N LEU A 66 37.37 -45.80 0.21
CA LEU A 66 37.69 -44.55 -0.50
C LEU A 66 39.14 -44.54 -1.02
N LEU A 67 40.05 -45.25 -0.34
CA LEU A 67 41.48 -45.29 -0.66
C LEU A 67 41.82 -46.36 -1.73
N GLY A 68 40.98 -47.38 -1.86
CA GLY A 68 41.12 -48.46 -2.83
C GLY A 68 40.46 -48.19 -4.18
N SER A 69 40.51 -49.19 -5.07
CA SER A 69 39.78 -49.17 -6.34
C SER A 69 38.28 -49.07 -6.10
N PRO A 70 37.52 -48.31 -6.92
CA PRO A 70 37.93 -47.59 -8.13
C PRO A 70 38.44 -46.15 -7.86
N TRP A 71 38.31 -45.65 -6.64
CA TRP A 71 38.46 -44.22 -6.34
C TRP A 71 39.91 -43.78 -6.18
N HIS A 72 40.73 -44.58 -5.50
CA HIS A 72 42.14 -44.29 -5.23
C HIS A 72 42.37 -42.88 -4.65
N PHE A 73 41.49 -42.42 -3.76
CA PHE A 73 41.69 -41.13 -3.11
C PHE A 73 42.85 -41.19 -2.12
N SER A 74 43.60 -40.10 -2.03
CA SER A 74 44.45 -39.85 -0.87
C SER A 74 43.60 -39.68 0.39
N LYS A 75 44.21 -39.82 1.59
CA LYS A 75 43.50 -39.56 2.85
C LYS A 75 42.92 -38.14 2.91
N GLN A 76 43.62 -37.18 2.31
CA GLN A 76 43.17 -35.79 2.21
C GLN A 76 41.94 -35.69 1.28
N GLU A 77 42.02 -36.19 0.06
CA GLU A 77 40.89 -36.17 -0.90
C GLU A 77 39.64 -36.88 -0.34
N ALA A 78 39.83 -38.00 0.34
CA ALA A 78 38.72 -38.74 0.96
C ALA A 78 38.06 -37.93 2.10
N THR A 79 38.83 -37.16 2.85
CA THR A 79 38.32 -36.26 3.89
C THR A 79 37.61 -35.05 3.26
N GLU A 80 38.22 -34.44 2.25
CA GLU A 80 37.61 -33.33 1.49
C GLU A 80 36.30 -33.74 0.82
N LEU A 81 36.18 -34.99 0.35
CA LEU A 81 34.93 -35.50 -0.20
C LEU A 81 33.81 -35.43 0.84
N ILE A 82 34.06 -35.89 2.06
CA ILE A 82 33.06 -35.83 3.13
C ILE A 82 32.70 -34.38 3.43
N MET A 83 33.70 -33.49 3.52
CA MET A 83 33.46 -32.06 3.74
C MET A 83 32.55 -31.47 2.66
N VAL A 84 32.84 -31.71 1.36
CA VAL A 84 32.00 -31.25 0.23
C VAL A 84 30.57 -31.79 0.32
N LEU A 85 30.40 -33.05 0.72
CA LEU A 85 29.07 -33.66 0.85
C LEU A 85 28.28 -33.06 2.02
N LEU A 86 28.92 -32.81 3.17
CA LEU A 86 28.30 -32.12 4.31
C LEU A 86 27.97 -30.66 3.97
N ASP A 87 28.84 -29.99 3.20
CA ASP A 87 28.62 -28.65 2.70
C ASP A 87 27.36 -28.56 1.83
N SER A 88 27.06 -29.62 1.07
CA SER A 88 25.80 -29.70 0.32
C SER A 88 24.58 -29.67 1.24
N MET A 89 24.62 -30.32 2.41
CA MET A 89 23.53 -30.28 3.39
C MET A 89 23.39 -28.89 4.03
N ARG A 90 24.53 -28.27 4.38
CA ARG A 90 24.61 -26.90 4.92
C ARG A 90 24.00 -25.88 3.96
N LYS A 91 24.42 -25.91 2.69
CA LYS A 91 23.92 -25.02 1.61
C LYS A 91 22.44 -25.26 1.25
N ASN A 92 21.91 -26.43 1.59
CA ASN A 92 20.48 -26.76 1.54
C ASN A 92 19.70 -26.30 2.79
N SER A 93 20.34 -25.58 3.72
CA SER A 93 19.74 -25.05 4.96
C SER A 93 19.25 -26.14 5.93
N ALA A 94 19.77 -27.38 5.83
CA ALA A 94 19.43 -28.47 6.74
C ALA A 94 20.26 -28.39 8.03
N VAL A 95 19.97 -27.38 8.84
CA VAL A 95 20.74 -26.98 10.01
C VAL A 95 19.84 -26.90 11.24
N LEU A 96 20.36 -27.26 12.41
CA LEU A 96 19.73 -27.07 13.71
C LEU A 96 19.79 -25.59 14.10
N PHE A 97 18.63 -24.98 14.31
CA PHE A 97 18.51 -23.63 14.83
C PHE A 97 18.62 -23.66 16.37
N PRO A 98 19.29 -22.66 16.98
CA PRO A 98 19.30 -22.51 18.44
C PRO A 98 17.93 -22.04 18.95
N ASP A 99 17.66 -22.25 20.24
CA ASP A 99 16.37 -21.89 20.86
C ASP A 99 16.06 -20.38 20.79
N SER A 100 17.08 -19.54 20.68
CA SER A 100 16.95 -18.09 20.57
C SER A 100 16.43 -17.62 19.22
N VAL A 101 16.44 -18.46 18.17
CA VAL A 101 16.05 -18.07 16.80
C VAL A 101 15.05 -19.05 16.21
N SER A 102 13.90 -18.52 15.78
CA SER A 102 12.91 -19.35 15.09
C SER A 102 13.33 -19.65 13.65
N PRO A 103 13.26 -20.91 13.18
CA PRO A 103 13.46 -21.23 11.76
C PRO A 103 12.38 -20.61 10.86
N LYS A 104 11.25 -20.14 11.41
CA LYS A 104 10.16 -19.48 10.67
C LYS A 104 10.30 -17.96 10.57
N ASP A 105 11.36 -17.38 11.14
CA ASP A 105 11.62 -15.95 11.10
C ASP A 105 11.69 -15.45 9.64
N GLU A 106 11.02 -14.33 9.35
CA GLU A 106 10.94 -13.75 8.01
C GLU A 106 12.32 -13.36 7.46
N TYR A 107 13.30 -13.12 8.33
CA TYR A 107 14.69 -12.87 7.95
C TYR A 107 15.28 -13.95 7.04
N PHE A 108 14.89 -15.21 7.22
CA PHE A 108 15.36 -16.34 6.40
C PHE A 108 14.54 -16.58 5.14
N SER A 109 13.56 -15.72 4.83
CA SER A 109 12.72 -15.87 3.64
C SER A 109 13.56 -15.86 2.36
N PRO A 110 13.30 -16.76 1.37
CA PRO A 110 12.17 -17.69 1.28
C PRO A 110 12.38 -19.06 1.96
N ARG A 111 13.52 -19.26 2.63
CA ARG A 111 13.93 -20.49 3.31
C ARG A 111 13.63 -20.48 4.82
N ASN A 112 12.59 -19.76 5.24
CA ASN A 112 12.16 -19.64 6.64
C ASN A 112 11.34 -20.86 7.11
N ARG A 113 11.97 -22.03 7.07
CA ARG A 113 11.45 -23.29 7.60
C ARG A 113 12.59 -24.24 7.91
N GLU A 114 12.30 -25.30 8.65
CA GLU A 114 13.29 -26.36 8.89
C GLU A 114 13.42 -27.27 7.67
N TYR A 115 14.67 -27.54 7.29
CA TYR A 115 15.02 -28.50 6.27
C TYR A 115 15.74 -29.70 6.87
N PHE A 116 15.55 -30.86 6.26
CA PHE A 116 16.15 -32.10 6.72
C PHE A 116 16.65 -32.92 5.55
N PHE A 117 17.49 -33.90 5.85
CA PHE A 117 17.90 -34.94 4.93
C PHE A 117 17.42 -36.31 5.39
N LYS A 118 17.12 -37.16 4.40
CA LYS A 118 16.87 -38.58 4.58
C LYS A 118 17.53 -39.36 3.44
N GLU A 119 17.81 -40.64 3.65
CA GLU A 119 18.54 -41.48 2.70
C GLU A 119 17.98 -41.42 1.27
N ASN A 120 16.73 -41.81 1.06
CA ASN A 120 16.12 -41.99 -0.26
C ASN A 120 14.70 -41.37 -0.37
N VAL A 121 14.32 -40.52 0.59
CA VAL A 121 13.00 -39.88 0.62
C VAL A 121 13.15 -38.38 0.40
N SER A 122 12.31 -37.82 -0.48
CA SER A 122 12.21 -36.37 -0.69
C SER A 122 10.78 -35.90 -0.46
N VAL A 123 10.61 -34.83 0.34
CA VAL A 123 9.34 -34.14 0.55
C VAL A 123 9.51 -32.70 0.11
N SER A 124 8.73 -32.28 -0.88
CA SER A 124 8.85 -30.97 -1.50
C SER A 124 8.85 -29.84 -0.46
N GLY A 125 9.89 -28.99 -0.52
CA GLY A 125 10.02 -27.83 0.35
C GLY A 125 10.26 -28.16 1.84
N ARG A 126 10.72 -29.36 2.19
CA ARG A 126 11.04 -29.73 3.59
C ARG A 126 12.16 -30.78 3.74
N ILE A 127 12.11 -31.89 2.99
CA ILE A 127 13.07 -33.00 3.14
C ILE A 127 13.79 -33.24 1.82
N TYR A 128 15.12 -33.18 1.85
CA TYR A 128 15.99 -33.54 0.74
C TYR A 128 16.42 -35.00 0.84
N SER A 129 16.56 -35.65 -0.31
CA SER A 129 17.08 -37.00 -0.37
C SER A 129 18.60 -37.00 -0.53
N TRP A 130 19.30 -37.78 0.29
CA TRP A 130 20.75 -37.95 0.21
C TRP A 130 21.15 -38.64 -1.10
N LEU A 131 20.53 -39.78 -1.38
CA LEU A 131 20.51 -40.48 -2.66
C LEU A 131 19.48 -39.83 -3.60
N PRO A 132 19.59 -39.99 -4.93
CA PRO A 132 18.53 -39.55 -5.84
C PRO A 132 17.21 -40.27 -5.53
N SER A 133 16.11 -39.53 -5.44
CA SER A 133 14.76 -40.10 -5.22
C SER A 133 14.14 -40.69 -6.49
N ASN A 134 14.75 -40.45 -7.65
CA ASN A 134 14.34 -41.01 -8.94
C ASN A 134 15.58 -41.54 -9.66
N GLU A 135 15.52 -42.77 -10.15
CA GLU A 135 16.63 -43.46 -10.82
C GLU A 135 17.14 -42.73 -12.08
N HIS A 136 16.33 -41.87 -12.70
CA HIS A 136 16.69 -41.10 -13.90
C HIS A 136 17.24 -39.70 -13.60
N VAL A 137 17.25 -39.26 -12.35
CA VAL A 137 17.65 -37.89 -11.98
C VAL A 137 18.85 -37.91 -11.05
N ASN A 138 19.90 -37.14 -11.39
CA ASN A 138 21.04 -36.94 -10.50
C ASN A 138 20.79 -35.75 -9.57
N ASN A 139 20.95 -35.95 -8.26
CA ASN A 139 21.11 -34.83 -7.33
C ASN A 139 22.57 -34.32 -7.34
N THR A 140 22.84 -33.23 -6.62
CA THR A 140 24.17 -32.60 -6.60
C THR A 140 25.30 -33.55 -6.18
N ARG A 141 25.04 -34.39 -5.18
CA ARG A 141 26.05 -35.33 -4.63
C ARG A 141 26.40 -36.42 -5.62
N LEU A 142 25.39 -37.04 -6.23
CA LEU A 142 25.61 -38.09 -7.24
C LEU A 142 26.26 -37.51 -8.50
N ASP A 143 25.83 -36.34 -8.97
CA ASP A 143 26.47 -35.66 -10.11
C ASP A 143 27.96 -35.40 -9.88
N TYR A 144 28.34 -34.95 -8.69
CA TYR A 144 29.74 -34.69 -8.36
C TYR A 144 30.56 -35.98 -8.32
N LEU A 145 30.06 -37.03 -7.68
CA LEU A 145 30.73 -38.33 -7.63
C LEU A 145 30.85 -39.01 -8.99
N LEU A 146 29.84 -38.87 -9.86
CA LEU A 146 29.93 -39.37 -11.24
C LEU A 146 31.10 -38.72 -11.99
N ARG A 147 31.28 -37.41 -11.84
CA ARG A 147 32.39 -36.68 -12.47
C ARG A 147 33.74 -37.09 -11.88
N LEU A 148 33.82 -37.34 -10.58
CA LEU A 148 35.01 -37.89 -9.93
C LEU A 148 35.34 -39.32 -10.39
N ALA A 149 34.33 -40.19 -10.49
CA ALA A 149 34.49 -41.56 -10.97
C ALA A 149 34.93 -41.62 -12.44
N GLN A 150 34.36 -40.76 -13.28
CA GLN A 150 34.79 -40.60 -14.67
C GLN A 150 36.25 -40.15 -14.77
N ALA A 151 36.66 -39.18 -13.95
CA ALA A 151 38.05 -38.75 -13.89
C ALA A 151 38.99 -39.83 -13.32
N ALA A 152 38.47 -40.79 -12.56
CA ALA A 152 39.19 -41.97 -12.10
C ALA A 152 39.29 -43.09 -13.15
N GLY A 153 38.61 -42.96 -14.30
CA GLY A 153 38.60 -43.97 -15.36
C GLY A 153 37.61 -45.12 -15.15
N SER A 154 36.59 -44.94 -14.31
CA SER A 154 35.59 -45.99 -14.03
C SER A 154 34.67 -46.27 -15.22
N THR A 155 34.42 -47.56 -15.49
CA THR A 155 33.47 -48.04 -16.50
C THR A 155 32.05 -48.22 -15.97
N ASP A 156 31.84 -48.28 -14.65
CA ASP A 156 30.52 -48.38 -13.98
C ASP A 156 30.33 -47.26 -12.94
N ALA A 157 30.59 -46.03 -13.36
CA ALA A 157 30.65 -44.85 -12.50
C ALA A 157 29.37 -44.62 -11.66
N ARG A 158 28.20 -45.03 -12.16
CA ARG A 158 26.92 -44.79 -11.47
C ARG A 158 26.71 -45.75 -10.31
N ALA A 159 26.88 -47.05 -10.51
CA ALA A 159 26.68 -48.03 -9.45
C ALA A 159 27.68 -47.80 -8.31
N GLU A 160 28.93 -47.50 -8.65
CA GLU A 160 30.00 -47.18 -7.71
C GLU A 160 29.69 -45.91 -6.90
N ALA A 161 29.25 -44.84 -7.57
CA ALA A 161 28.89 -43.58 -6.91
C ALA A 161 27.67 -43.72 -5.97
N ILE A 162 26.67 -44.53 -6.35
CA ILE A 162 25.52 -44.82 -5.47
C ILE A 162 25.98 -45.63 -4.25
N ASN A 163 26.76 -46.69 -4.47
CA ASN A 163 27.25 -47.54 -3.40
C ASN A 163 28.07 -46.74 -2.38
N ILE A 164 28.96 -45.85 -2.83
CA ILE A 164 29.75 -45.03 -1.91
C ILE A 164 28.90 -43.99 -1.18
N LEU A 165 27.90 -43.37 -1.83
CA LEU A 165 26.97 -42.47 -1.13
C LEU A 165 26.16 -43.20 -0.06
N THR A 166 25.67 -44.40 -0.36
CA THR A 166 24.96 -45.26 0.60
C THR A 166 25.90 -45.63 1.76
N GLY A 167 27.12 -46.06 1.45
CA GLY A 167 28.13 -46.41 2.45
C GLY A 167 28.51 -45.25 3.36
N ILE A 168 28.67 -44.03 2.80
CA ILE A 168 28.94 -42.82 3.57
C ILE A 168 27.75 -42.51 4.49
N TRP A 169 26.53 -42.50 3.96
CA TRP A 169 25.33 -42.22 4.75
C TRP A 169 25.19 -43.19 5.92
N VAL A 170 25.15 -44.48 5.63
CA VAL A 170 24.91 -45.53 6.63
C VAL A 170 26.09 -45.63 7.60
N ASN A 171 27.32 -45.79 7.12
CA ASN A 171 28.43 -46.17 7.99
C ASN A 171 29.20 -45.00 8.60
N LEU A 172 29.17 -43.82 7.96
CA LEU A 172 29.97 -42.67 8.42
C LEU A 172 29.11 -41.60 9.09
N LEU A 173 27.87 -41.37 8.63
CA LEU A 173 27.07 -40.23 9.06
C LEU A 173 26.00 -40.58 10.10
N ILE A 174 25.15 -41.58 9.86
CA ILE A 174 23.89 -41.73 10.64
C ILE A 174 23.80 -42.96 11.55
N LYS A 175 24.61 -44.01 11.35
CA LYS A 175 24.60 -45.20 12.22
C LYS A 175 25.02 -44.84 13.66
N VAL A 176 24.49 -45.59 14.63
CA VAL A 176 24.93 -45.50 16.02
C VAL A 176 26.44 -45.77 16.09
N ASP A 177 27.18 -44.89 16.77
CA ASP A 177 28.64 -44.89 16.86
C ASP A 177 29.38 -44.61 15.54
N ALA A 178 28.70 -44.09 14.52
CA ALA A 178 29.36 -43.63 13.30
C ALA A 178 30.27 -42.42 13.62
N PRO A 179 31.45 -42.30 12.99
CA PRO A 179 32.41 -41.25 13.32
C PRO A 179 31.85 -39.83 13.26
N TRP A 180 30.93 -39.55 12.33
CA TRP A 180 30.34 -38.22 12.17
C TRP A 180 28.99 -38.05 12.85
N GLN A 181 28.44 -39.06 13.56
CA GLN A 181 27.10 -39.02 14.14
C GLN A 181 26.87 -37.77 15.02
N GLY A 182 27.88 -37.36 15.79
CA GLY A 182 27.83 -36.18 16.66
C GLY A 182 27.55 -34.86 15.91
N HIS A 183 27.85 -34.78 14.61
CA HIS A 183 27.62 -33.60 13.78
C HIS A 183 26.14 -33.39 13.42
N PHE A 184 25.28 -34.35 13.77
CA PHE A 184 23.88 -34.34 13.37
C PHE A 184 22.94 -34.24 14.58
N SER A 185 21.77 -33.69 14.31
CA SER A 185 20.58 -33.78 15.13
C SER A 185 19.50 -34.50 14.32
N SER A 186 18.78 -35.42 14.95
CA SER A 186 17.72 -36.20 14.32
C SER A 186 16.39 -36.00 15.03
N ILE A 187 15.30 -35.94 14.28
CA ILE A 187 13.93 -35.95 14.80
C ILE A 187 13.10 -37.02 14.09
N HIS A 188 12.00 -37.45 14.70
CA HIS A 188 11.04 -38.37 14.07
C HIS A 188 9.94 -37.59 13.34
N ASP A 189 9.80 -37.80 12.03
CA ASP A 189 8.81 -37.12 11.17
C ASP A 189 7.72 -38.07 10.69
N GLY A 190 6.76 -38.40 11.55
CA GLY A 190 5.60 -39.23 11.20
C GLY A 190 5.97 -40.50 10.43
N ASN A 191 5.39 -40.69 9.25
CA ASN A 191 5.65 -41.86 8.39
C ASN A 191 7.05 -41.83 7.74
N ASN A 192 7.76 -40.70 7.79
CA ASN A 192 9.11 -40.57 7.27
C ASN A 192 10.18 -40.98 8.30
N GLY A 193 9.83 -41.40 9.52
CA GLY A 193 10.81 -41.88 10.50
C GLY A 193 11.86 -40.82 10.86
N ALA A 194 13.10 -41.26 11.14
CA ALA A 194 14.19 -40.35 11.50
C ALA A 194 14.66 -39.52 10.30
N VAL A 195 14.73 -38.20 10.49
CA VAL A 195 15.27 -37.22 9.54
C VAL A 195 16.37 -36.39 10.20
N PHE A 196 17.37 -35.98 9.44
CA PHE A 196 18.65 -35.47 9.96
C PHE A 196 18.94 -34.04 9.52
N ARG A 197 19.61 -33.28 10.38
CA ARG A 197 20.12 -31.93 10.13
C ARG A 197 21.47 -31.72 10.81
N LEU A 198 22.27 -30.78 10.35
CA LEU A 198 23.60 -30.49 10.87
C LEU A 198 23.53 -29.66 12.17
N ARG A 199 24.45 -29.93 13.10
CA ARG A 199 24.71 -29.08 14.27
C ARG A 199 25.77 -28.04 13.93
N PRO A 200 25.47 -26.73 14.02
CA PRO A 200 26.46 -25.66 13.80
C PRO A 200 27.69 -25.74 14.72
N GLU A 201 27.51 -26.27 15.94
CA GLU A 201 28.57 -26.38 16.97
C GLU A 201 29.79 -27.22 16.52
N TYR A 202 29.61 -28.10 15.53
CA TYR A 202 30.68 -28.94 14.99
C TYR A 202 31.29 -28.37 13.70
N TRP A 203 31.24 -27.05 13.54
CA TRP A 203 31.84 -26.35 12.41
C TRP A 203 32.77 -25.25 12.89
N GLU A 204 33.89 -25.10 12.18
CA GLU A 204 34.89 -24.07 12.43
C GLU A 204 34.91 -23.05 11.30
N LEU A 205 35.13 -21.80 11.68
CA LEU A 205 35.37 -20.71 10.76
C LEU A 205 36.83 -20.72 10.28
N ARG A 206 37.04 -20.52 8.98
CA ARG A 206 38.34 -20.38 8.33
C ARG A 206 38.48 -18.97 7.76
N PRO A 207 39.03 -17.99 8.52
CA PRO A 207 39.14 -16.61 8.06
C PRO A 207 40.33 -16.46 7.11
N ALA A 208 40.07 -16.25 5.83
CA ALA A 208 41.09 -16.19 4.79
C ALA A 208 41.98 -14.94 4.91
N GLY A 209 41.42 -13.81 5.35
CA GLY A 209 42.14 -12.55 5.54
C GLY A 209 43.02 -12.48 6.80
N ILE A 210 42.92 -13.46 7.70
CA ILE A 210 43.69 -13.51 8.95
C ILE A 210 44.66 -14.71 8.96
N ASN A 211 44.26 -15.83 8.35
CA ASN A 211 45.04 -17.06 8.32
C ASN A 211 45.47 -17.41 6.89
N ASN A 212 46.73 -17.11 6.56
CA ASN A 212 47.34 -17.39 5.25
C ASN A 212 47.49 -18.89 4.92
N SER A 213 47.20 -19.79 5.87
CA SER A 213 47.19 -21.24 5.58
C SER A 213 45.91 -21.72 4.89
N VAL A 214 44.87 -20.88 4.83
CA VAL A 214 43.60 -21.21 4.15
C VAL A 214 43.79 -21.07 2.64
N ARG A 215 43.72 -22.18 1.91
CA ARG A 215 43.79 -22.19 0.45
C ARG A 215 42.40 -22.11 -0.18
N TRP A 216 42.27 -21.28 -1.20
CA TRP A 216 41.06 -21.13 -1.99
C TRP A 216 41.27 -21.62 -3.41
N TYR A 217 40.18 -22.10 -4.00
CA TYR A 217 40.14 -22.52 -5.39
C TYR A 217 38.98 -21.86 -6.10
N GLN A 218 39.22 -21.37 -7.32
CA GLN A 218 38.20 -20.79 -8.18
C GLN A 218 37.96 -21.67 -9.40
N CYS A 219 36.69 -21.88 -9.73
CA CYS A 219 36.30 -22.52 -10.98
C CYS A 219 36.41 -21.55 -12.16
N ASP A 220 37.12 -21.95 -13.21
CA ASP A 220 37.28 -21.19 -14.46
C ASP A 220 35.95 -20.90 -15.19
N LYS A 221 34.93 -21.75 -15.00
CA LYS A 221 33.64 -21.69 -15.70
C LYS A 221 32.55 -20.99 -14.92
N CYS A 222 32.26 -21.46 -13.71
CA CYS A 222 31.17 -20.89 -12.90
C CYS A 222 31.64 -19.79 -11.95
N ARG A 223 32.96 -19.58 -11.80
CA ARG A 223 33.56 -18.64 -10.84
C ARG A 223 33.14 -18.90 -9.39
N HIS A 224 32.85 -20.15 -9.05
CA HIS A 224 32.58 -20.57 -7.67
C HIS A 224 33.91 -20.63 -6.90
N LEU A 225 33.94 -20.00 -5.73
CA LEU A 225 35.03 -20.11 -4.77
C LEU A 225 34.73 -21.25 -3.79
N THR A 226 35.75 -22.04 -3.48
CA THR A 226 35.65 -23.16 -2.53
C THR A 226 36.97 -23.40 -1.81
N LEU A 227 36.89 -23.99 -0.61
CA LEU A 227 38.05 -24.46 0.16
C LEU A 227 38.51 -25.87 -0.23
N HIS A 228 37.74 -26.57 -1.07
CA HIS A 228 37.97 -27.99 -1.39
C HIS A 228 38.38 -28.17 -2.84
N ASN A 229 39.33 -29.06 -3.10
CA ASN A 229 39.77 -29.36 -4.45
C ASN A 229 40.14 -30.83 -4.61
N ILE A 230 39.23 -31.59 -5.21
CA ILE A 230 39.47 -32.98 -5.55
C ILE A 230 39.69 -33.06 -7.06
N ARG A 231 40.93 -33.34 -7.46
CA ARG A 231 41.36 -33.53 -8.86
C ARG A 231 40.99 -32.37 -9.80
N GLY A 232 40.88 -31.15 -9.30
CA GLY A 232 40.49 -29.99 -10.08
C GLY A 232 39.01 -29.97 -10.49
N ILE A 233 38.15 -30.80 -9.90
CA ILE A 233 36.73 -30.91 -10.31
C ILE A 233 35.86 -29.98 -9.47
N CYS A 234 35.08 -29.12 -10.13
CA CYS A 234 34.19 -28.17 -9.45
C CYS A 234 32.98 -28.86 -8.77
N PRO A 235 32.66 -28.60 -7.49
CA PRO A 235 31.55 -29.24 -6.78
C PRO A 235 30.16 -28.74 -7.22
N THR A 236 30.06 -27.61 -7.94
CA THR A 236 28.79 -27.08 -8.43
C THR A 236 28.08 -28.06 -9.38
N TYR A 237 26.77 -28.24 -9.17
CA TYR A 237 25.93 -29.17 -9.95
C TYR A 237 26.05 -28.94 -11.46
N ARG A 238 26.34 -30.01 -12.22
CA ARG A 238 26.50 -30.01 -13.68
C ARG A 238 27.57 -29.05 -14.24
N CYS A 239 28.48 -28.55 -13.41
CA CYS A 239 29.56 -27.68 -13.86
C CYS A 239 30.74 -28.49 -14.40
N GLY A 240 31.06 -28.35 -15.68
CA GLY A 240 32.25 -28.98 -16.29
C GLY A 240 33.54 -28.16 -16.19
N GLY A 241 33.60 -27.14 -15.33
CA GLY A 241 34.78 -26.30 -15.16
C GLY A 241 35.84 -26.92 -14.25
N LYS A 242 37.06 -26.37 -14.31
CA LYS A 242 38.21 -26.81 -13.52
C LYS A 242 38.54 -25.83 -12.40
N LEU A 243 38.94 -26.36 -11.25
CA LEU A 243 39.40 -25.60 -10.10
C LEU A 243 40.90 -25.34 -10.20
N SER A 244 41.28 -24.08 -10.05
CA SER A 244 42.66 -23.64 -9.87
C SER A 244 42.81 -22.92 -8.53
N GLU A 245 43.96 -23.09 -7.87
CA GLU A 245 44.28 -22.33 -6.66
C GLU A 245 44.26 -20.83 -6.97
N CYS A 246 43.71 -20.03 -6.08
CA CYS A 246 43.58 -18.58 -6.24
C CYS A 246 43.72 -17.86 -4.89
N ASP A 247 44.13 -16.60 -4.93
CA ASP A 247 43.98 -15.68 -3.80
C ASP A 247 42.75 -14.77 -4.02
N PRO A 248 41.66 -14.92 -3.25
CA PRO A 248 40.50 -14.04 -3.35
C PRO A 248 40.81 -12.56 -3.10
N ASN A 249 41.89 -12.23 -2.38
CA ASN A 249 42.31 -10.84 -2.20
C ASN A 249 42.73 -10.18 -3.52
N GLU A 250 43.42 -10.93 -4.39
CA GLU A 250 43.88 -10.46 -5.69
C GLU A 250 42.76 -10.57 -6.74
N GLU A 251 42.15 -11.76 -6.87
CA GLU A 251 41.15 -12.05 -7.90
C GLU A 251 39.86 -11.22 -7.76
N LEU A 252 39.52 -10.82 -6.54
CA LEU A 252 38.32 -10.03 -6.24
C LEU A 252 38.66 -8.65 -5.68
N ALA A 253 39.89 -8.15 -5.86
CA ALA A 253 40.30 -6.82 -5.40
C ALA A 253 39.32 -5.73 -5.88
N ASP A 254 38.91 -5.81 -7.15
CA ASP A 254 38.00 -4.85 -7.74
C ASP A 254 36.51 -5.12 -7.49
N ASN A 255 36.16 -6.20 -6.79
CA ASN A 255 34.77 -6.55 -6.54
C ASN A 255 34.11 -5.55 -5.57
N HIS A 256 33.03 -4.92 -6.03
CA HIS A 256 32.30 -3.92 -5.25
C HIS A 256 31.82 -4.43 -3.89
N TYR A 257 31.18 -5.59 -3.84
CA TYR A 257 30.65 -6.16 -2.58
C TYR A 257 31.76 -6.54 -1.61
N ARG A 258 32.88 -7.04 -2.13
CA ARG A 258 34.05 -7.35 -1.31
C ARG A 258 34.63 -6.09 -0.65
N ARG A 259 34.75 -4.99 -1.41
CA ARG A 259 35.17 -3.69 -0.87
C ARG A 259 34.20 -3.17 0.19
N LEU A 260 32.89 -3.31 -0.02
CA LEU A 260 31.88 -2.92 0.98
C LEU A 260 32.10 -3.63 2.34
N TYR A 261 32.40 -4.93 2.33
CA TYR A 261 32.64 -5.68 3.57
C TYR A 261 33.96 -5.31 4.27
N LEU A 262 34.95 -4.78 3.54
CA LEU A 262 36.29 -4.49 4.08
C LEU A 262 36.50 -3.02 4.46
N GLU A 263 35.95 -2.10 3.67
CA GLU A 263 36.26 -0.67 3.76
C GLU A 263 35.13 0.14 4.40
N THR A 264 33.88 -0.34 4.30
CA THR A 264 32.71 0.43 4.71
C THR A 264 32.20 -0.05 6.06
N LEU A 265 32.15 0.86 7.04
CA LEU A 265 31.45 0.58 8.29
C LEU A 265 29.95 0.41 8.00
N PRO A 266 29.29 -0.63 8.54
CA PRO A 266 27.85 -0.78 8.39
C PRO A 266 27.14 0.41 9.06
N LEU A 267 26.56 1.28 8.24
CA LEU A 267 25.69 2.35 8.72
C LEU A 267 24.30 1.77 8.93
N SER A 268 23.72 2.03 10.11
CA SER A 268 22.31 1.72 10.35
C SER A 268 21.45 2.61 9.46
N MET A 269 20.64 2.01 8.59
CA MET A 269 19.65 2.74 7.81
C MET A 269 18.33 2.74 8.57
N GLN A 270 17.94 3.90 9.10
CA GLN A 270 16.65 4.10 9.74
C GLN A 270 15.76 4.91 8.81
N ALA A 271 14.75 4.23 8.25
CA ALA A 271 13.76 4.82 7.38
C ALA A 271 12.48 5.14 8.15
N VAL A 272 12.02 6.39 8.07
CA VAL A 272 10.76 6.84 8.69
C VAL A 272 9.90 7.55 7.65
N GLU A 273 8.58 7.38 7.73
CA GLU A 273 7.66 8.10 6.86
C GLU A 273 7.47 9.56 7.31
N HIS A 274 7.30 10.46 6.34
CA HIS A 274 6.87 11.82 6.61
C HIS A 274 5.75 12.22 5.65
N THR A 275 4.51 12.05 6.10
CA THR A 275 3.31 12.32 5.30
C THR A 275 2.39 13.32 5.99
N ALA A 276 1.36 13.79 5.28
CA ALA A 276 0.31 14.64 5.85
C ALA A 276 -0.57 13.90 6.87
N GLN A 277 -0.33 12.60 7.10
CA GLN A 277 -1.03 11.78 8.08
C GLN A 277 -0.41 11.86 9.47
N LEU A 278 0.73 12.53 9.63
CA LEU A 278 1.35 12.78 10.93
C LEU A 278 0.74 14.02 11.57
N THR A 279 0.59 14.02 12.89
CA THR A 279 0.31 15.26 13.61
C THR A 279 1.48 16.23 13.49
N SER A 280 1.21 17.51 13.72
CA SER A 280 2.24 18.55 13.64
C SER A 280 3.38 18.31 14.64
N GLU A 281 3.07 17.79 15.84
CA GLU A 281 4.13 17.47 16.81
C GLU A 281 5.03 16.33 16.31
N ARG A 282 4.43 15.22 15.85
CA ARG A 282 5.20 14.04 15.41
C ARG A 282 6.03 14.33 14.16
N ALA A 283 5.49 15.12 13.23
CA ALA A 283 6.23 15.59 12.06
C ALA A 283 7.47 16.40 12.46
N SER A 284 7.34 17.31 13.44
CA SER A 284 8.46 18.11 13.95
C SER A 284 9.53 17.26 14.65
N GLU A 285 9.13 16.23 15.40
CA GLU A 285 10.05 15.29 16.05
C GLU A 285 10.87 14.51 15.01
N ILE A 286 10.22 13.95 14.00
CA ILE A 286 10.89 13.18 12.94
C ILE A 286 11.85 14.06 12.14
N GLN A 287 11.49 15.31 11.88
CA GLN A 287 12.40 16.28 11.26
C GLN A 287 13.66 16.48 12.12
N LYS A 288 13.49 16.67 13.43
CA LYS A 288 14.63 16.81 14.35
C LYS A 288 15.49 15.54 14.38
N GLU A 289 14.87 14.36 14.46
CA GLU A 289 15.59 13.08 14.42
C GLU A 289 16.38 12.91 13.11
N PHE A 290 15.86 13.44 12.00
CA PHE A 290 16.55 13.44 10.71
C PHE A 290 17.75 14.41 10.70
N TYR A 291 17.58 15.63 11.23
CA TYR A 291 18.66 16.59 11.39
C TYR A 291 19.79 16.07 12.29
N ASP A 292 19.45 15.37 13.37
CA ASP A 292 20.40 14.77 14.31
C ASP A 292 21.08 13.50 13.72
N GLY A 293 20.69 13.05 12.52
CA GLY A 293 21.23 11.87 11.85
C GLY A 293 20.77 10.53 12.44
N LYS A 294 19.83 10.54 13.40
CA LYS A 294 19.21 9.32 13.96
C LYS A 294 18.36 8.64 12.91
N VAL A 295 17.55 9.41 12.20
CA VAL A 295 16.86 9.00 10.98
C VAL A 295 17.70 9.48 9.80
N ASN A 296 18.06 8.60 8.87
CA ASN A 296 18.87 8.95 7.70
C ASN A 296 18.15 8.69 6.38
N ILE A 297 16.92 8.17 6.42
CA ILE A 297 16.05 8.02 5.26
C ILE A 297 14.64 8.52 5.62
N LEU A 298 14.16 9.52 4.89
CA LEU A 298 12.77 9.97 4.98
C LEU A 298 11.98 9.56 3.74
N SER A 299 10.89 8.82 3.96
CA SER A 299 9.91 8.51 2.92
C SER A 299 8.80 9.55 2.92
N CYS A 300 8.97 10.60 2.13
CA CYS A 300 8.07 11.75 2.11
C CYS A 300 6.97 11.66 1.05
N SER A 301 5.84 12.32 1.34
CA SER A 301 4.84 12.71 0.34
C SER A 301 5.12 14.12 -0.20
N THR A 302 4.12 14.77 -0.81
CA THR A 302 4.20 16.18 -1.25
C THR A 302 4.44 17.16 -0.10
N THR A 303 4.33 16.71 1.15
CA THR A 303 4.68 17.45 2.37
C THR A 303 6.08 18.07 2.38
N PHE A 304 7.02 17.52 1.60
CA PHE A 304 8.41 18.03 1.50
C PHE A 304 8.68 18.81 0.22
N GLU A 305 7.67 18.98 -0.65
CA GLU A 305 7.81 19.82 -1.85
C GLU A 305 7.83 21.30 -1.49
N LEU A 306 6.99 21.72 -0.55
CA LEU A 306 6.74 23.12 -0.20
C LEU A 306 7.01 23.38 1.28
N GLY A 307 7.74 24.46 1.59
CA GLY A 307 7.70 25.12 2.90
C GLY A 307 8.48 24.50 4.07
N VAL A 308 9.03 23.29 3.95
CA VAL A 308 9.88 22.69 5.00
C VAL A 308 11.35 22.87 4.64
N ASP A 309 12.14 23.43 5.55
CA ASP A 309 13.61 23.38 5.46
C ASP A 309 14.06 22.06 6.06
N VAL A 310 14.81 21.28 5.29
CA VAL A 310 15.28 19.93 5.67
C VAL A 310 16.81 19.91 5.76
N GLY A 311 17.44 21.08 5.72
CA GLY A 311 18.88 21.22 5.60
C GLY A 311 19.37 20.74 4.24
N ASP A 312 20.60 20.24 4.23
CA ASP A 312 21.30 19.87 3.01
C ASP A 312 21.17 18.37 2.73
N LEU A 313 20.27 18.00 1.82
CA LEU A 313 20.21 16.61 1.33
C LEU A 313 21.30 16.38 0.29
N GLU A 314 21.92 15.22 0.33
CA GLU A 314 22.85 14.78 -0.72
C GLU A 314 22.11 14.00 -1.81
N THR A 315 21.12 13.21 -1.42
CA THR A 315 20.40 12.30 -2.31
C THR A 315 18.89 12.49 -2.22
N VAL A 316 18.23 12.56 -3.38
CA VAL A 316 16.77 12.52 -3.51
C VAL A 316 16.37 11.34 -4.40
N PHE A 317 15.53 10.46 -3.85
CA PHE A 317 14.95 9.35 -4.59
C PHE A 317 13.46 9.60 -4.88
N MET A 318 13.11 9.64 -6.16
CA MET A 318 11.73 9.78 -6.62
C MET A 318 11.20 8.43 -7.11
N ARG A 319 10.21 7.87 -6.39
CA ARG A 319 9.59 6.56 -6.70
C ARG A 319 8.80 6.49 -8.02
N ASN A 320 8.41 7.65 -8.55
CA ASN A 320 7.70 7.82 -9.82
C ASN A 320 8.09 9.16 -10.43
N VAL A 321 7.86 9.32 -11.73
CA VAL A 321 8.02 10.61 -12.39
C VAL A 321 7.02 11.60 -11.75
N PRO A 322 7.47 12.78 -11.27
CA PRO A 322 6.58 13.82 -10.75
C PRO A 322 5.51 14.24 -11.79
N PRO A 323 4.35 14.78 -11.35
CA PRO A 323 3.29 15.16 -12.28
C PRO A 323 3.71 16.27 -13.24
N THR A 324 4.41 17.29 -12.74
CA THR A 324 4.87 18.45 -13.54
C THR A 324 6.36 18.71 -13.37
N ALA A 325 6.92 19.51 -14.28
CA ALA A 325 8.31 20.00 -14.17
C ALA A 325 8.54 20.84 -12.91
N ALA A 326 7.54 21.63 -12.48
CA ALA A 326 7.61 22.40 -11.24
C ALA A 326 7.78 21.49 -10.01
N ASN A 327 7.00 20.40 -9.92
CA ASN A 327 7.16 19.41 -8.85
C ASN A 327 8.54 18.74 -8.91
N TYR A 328 9.03 18.44 -10.13
CA TYR A 328 10.35 17.84 -10.30
C TYR A 328 11.45 18.76 -9.76
N ILE A 329 11.47 20.03 -10.17
CA ILE A 329 12.48 21.01 -9.74
C ILE A 329 12.41 21.26 -8.24
N GLN A 330 11.21 21.37 -7.66
CA GLN A 330 11.04 21.54 -6.22
C GLN A 330 11.56 20.35 -5.40
N ARG A 331 11.37 19.11 -5.89
CA ARG A 331 11.88 17.89 -5.24
C ARG A 331 13.37 17.70 -5.45
N ALA A 332 13.85 17.82 -6.69
CA ALA A 332 15.25 17.64 -7.05
C ALA A 332 16.15 18.72 -6.43
N GLY A 333 15.67 19.97 -6.37
CA GLY A 333 16.37 21.10 -5.74
C GLY A 333 16.46 21.03 -4.22
N ARG A 334 15.98 19.95 -3.60
CA ARG A 334 16.27 19.64 -2.19
C ARG A 334 17.65 19.03 -2.01
N ALA A 335 18.19 18.36 -3.04
CA ALA A 335 19.56 17.86 -3.03
C ALA A 335 20.56 18.96 -3.40
N GLY A 336 21.80 18.87 -2.88
CA GLY A 336 22.94 19.65 -3.39
C GLY A 336 23.06 21.09 -2.90
N ARG A 337 22.55 21.40 -1.71
CA ARG A 337 22.68 22.75 -1.13
C ARG A 337 24.09 23.05 -0.56
N ARG A 338 24.90 22.01 -0.29
CA ARG A 338 26.32 22.17 0.10
C ARG A 338 27.22 22.29 -1.11
N THR A 339 28.17 23.23 -1.05
CA THR A 339 29.24 23.39 -2.04
C THR A 339 30.23 22.22 -2.07
N SER A 340 30.20 21.32 -1.08
CA SER A 340 31.16 20.22 -0.90
C SER A 340 30.65 18.84 -1.35
N SER A 341 29.38 18.67 -1.73
CA SER A 341 28.83 17.37 -2.12
C SER A 341 28.05 17.43 -3.44
N THR A 342 28.23 16.41 -4.27
CA THR A 342 27.51 16.28 -5.53
C THR A 342 26.08 15.83 -5.26
N ALA A 343 25.09 16.59 -5.72
CA ALA A 343 23.69 16.22 -5.64
C ALA A 343 23.42 14.96 -6.46
N TYR A 344 22.82 13.94 -5.85
CA TYR A 344 22.37 12.74 -6.57
C TYR A 344 20.84 12.66 -6.58
N VAL A 345 20.25 12.73 -7.77
CA VAL A 345 18.81 12.66 -7.95
C VAL A 345 18.46 11.47 -8.83
N LEU A 346 17.73 10.51 -8.28
CA LEU A 346 17.30 9.31 -8.98
C LEU A 346 15.78 9.29 -9.13
N THR A 347 15.29 9.26 -10.37
CA THR A 347 13.86 9.11 -10.68
C THR A 347 13.58 7.72 -11.23
N PHE A 348 12.76 6.95 -10.53
CA PHE A 348 12.29 5.66 -10.98
C PHE A 348 11.00 5.82 -11.80
N ALA A 349 11.05 5.51 -13.10
CA ALA A 349 9.88 5.56 -13.97
C ALA A 349 9.07 4.24 -13.87
N GLN A 350 7.79 4.34 -13.51
CA GLN A 350 6.89 3.19 -13.46
C GLN A 350 6.37 2.83 -14.86
N ARG A 351 5.74 1.66 -15.00
CA ARG A 351 5.06 1.23 -16.25
C ARG A 351 3.70 1.91 -16.44
N ARG A 352 3.63 3.23 -16.22
CA ARG A 352 2.44 4.06 -16.44
C ARG A 352 2.63 4.92 -17.68
N SER A 353 1.55 5.32 -18.34
CA SER A 353 1.61 6.15 -19.56
C SER A 353 2.43 7.43 -19.37
N HIS A 354 2.17 8.16 -18.27
CA HIS A 354 2.91 9.37 -17.88
C HIS A 354 4.41 9.11 -17.74
N ASP A 355 4.78 8.19 -16.85
CA ASP A 355 6.17 7.84 -16.56
C ASP A 355 6.91 7.33 -17.82
N PHE A 356 6.24 6.54 -18.67
CA PHE A 356 6.84 5.99 -19.89
C PHE A 356 7.14 7.09 -20.92
N SER A 357 6.25 8.07 -21.06
CA SER A 357 6.44 9.23 -21.96
C SER A 357 7.66 10.06 -21.53
N HIS A 358 7.80 10.30 -20.23
CA HIS A 358 8.96 11.01 -19.68
C HIS A 358 10.23 10.15 -19.62
N TYR A 359 10.12 8.82 -19.58
CA TYR A 359 11.28 7.94 -19.69
C TYR A 359 11.88 7.97 -21.10
N ALA A 360 11.03 8.03 -22.14
CA ALA A 360 11.47 8.20 -23.52
C ALA A 360 12.11 9.58 -23.77
N GLU A 361 11.56 10.65 -23.18
CA GLU A 361 12.08 12.02 -23.30
C GLU A 361 12.32 12.69 -21.92
N PRO A 362 13.36 12.29 -21.18
CA PRO A 362 13.59 12.75 -19.80
C PRO A 362 13.92 14.24 -19.72
N LEU A 363 14.55 14.80 -20.75
CA LEU A 363 14.91 16.22 -20.78
C LEU A 363 13.69 17.16 -20.67
N ARG A 364 12.50 16.70 -21.09
CA ARG A 364 11.28 17.52 -21.03
C ARG A 364 10.86 17.85 -19.61
N ILE A 365 10.99 16.92 -18.66
CA ILE A 365 10.62 17.18 -17.26
C ILE A 365 11.76 17.83 -16.48
N ILE A 366 13.02 17.53 -16.84
CA ILE A 366 14.22 18.08 -16.19
C ILE A 366 14.41 19.57 -16.54
N ARG A 367 14.23 19.92 -17.82
CA ARG A 367 14.35 21.32 -18.30
C ARG A 367 13.05 22.10 -18.21
N GLY A 368 11.93 21.41 -18.00
CA GLY A 368 10.60 21.86 -18.39
C GLY A 368 10.27 23.30 -17.99
N GLU A 369 9.72 24.05 -18.94
CA GLU A 369 9.28 25.43 -18.70
C GLU A 369 8.11 25.44 -17.70
N ILE A 370 8.32 26.13 -16.58
CA ILE A 370 7.27 26.37 -15.59
C ILE A 370 6.43 27.55 -16.11
N ARG A 371 5.17 27.31 -16.43
CA ARG A 371 4.24 28.38 -16.78
C ARG A 371 3.68 29.02 -15.50
N PRO A 372 3.43 30.34 -15.48
CA PRO A 372 2.73 30.96 -14.38
C PRO A 372 1.29 30.40 -14.30
N PRO A 373 0.78 30.06 -13.11
CA PRO A 373 -0.58 29.55 -12.97
C PRO A 373 -1.58 30.60 -13.42
N TYR A 374 -2.58 30.17 -14.19
CA TYR A 374 -3.68 31.05 -14.61
C TYR A 374 -4.71 31.18 -13.49
N ILE A 375 -4.91 32.39 -12.98
CA ILE A 375 -5.92 32.68 -11.94
C ILE A 375 -7.02 33.56 -12.55
N GLY A 376 -8.17 32.96 -12.83
CA GLY A 376 -9.36 33.67 -13.28
C GLY A 376 -10.17 34.25 -12.12
N ILE A 377 -10.13 35.57 -11.92
CA ILE A 377 -10.91 36.25 -10.86
C ILE A 377 -12.36 36.58 -11.27
N SER A 378 -12.68 36.51 -12.56
CA SER A 378 -14.00 36.90 -13.11
C SER A 378 -14.93 35.71 -13.37
N ASN A 379 -14.80 34.62 -12.59
CA ASN A 379 -15.70 33.48 -12.68
C ASN A 379 -17.04 33.79 -11.98
N ASP A 380 -18.13 33.87 -12.75
CA ASP A 380 -19.46 34.23 -12.27
C ASP A 380 -19.97 33.36 -11.14
N LYS A 381 -19.78 32.04 -11.21
CA LYS A 381 -20.23 31.10 -10.19
C LYS A 381 -19.47 31.27 -8.88
N ILE A 382 -18.14 31.39 -8.96
CA ILE A 382 -17.30 31.58 -7.76
C ILE A 382 -17.66 32.90 -7.09
N VAL A 383 -17.69 33.99 -7.86
CA VAL A 383 -18.06 35.32 -7.37
C VAL A 383 -19.43 35.29 -6.70
N ARG A 384 -20.41 34.64 -7.33
CA ARG A 384 -21.77 34.51 -6.77
C ARG A 384 -21.83 33.73 -5.47
N ARG A 385 -21.11 32.61 -5.36
CA ARG A 385 -20.99 31.87 -4.09
C ARG A 385 -20.35 32.72 -3.00
N HIS A 386 -19.36 33.56 -3.33
CA HIS A 386 -18.78 34.51 -2.38
C HIS A 386 -19.77 35.61 -1.97
N ILE A 387 -20.59 36.14 -2.90
CA ILE A 387 -21.70 37.05 -2.56
C ILE A 387 -22.61 36.38 -1.52
N TYR A 388 -23.05 35.15 -1.77
CA TYR A 388 -23.92 34.40 -0.85
C TYR A 388 -23.25 34.13 0.50
N ALA A 389 -21.97 33.78 0.50
CA ALA A 389 -21.22 33.55 1.74
C ALA A 389 -21.12 34.82 2.60
N VAL A 390 -20.87 35.99 1.99
CA VAL A 390 -20.85 37.28 2.71
C VAL A 390 -22.22 37.63 3.27
N VAL A 391 -23.28 37.41 2.49
CA VAL A 391 -24.67 37.62 2.91
C VAL A 391 -25.01 36.77 4.13
N ILE A 392 -24.75 35.46 4.06
CA ILE A 392 -25.06 34.51 5.13
C ILE A 392 -24.18 34.80 6.37
N ALA A 393 -22.90 35.14 6.19
CA ALA A 393 -22.02 35.50 7.30
C ALA A 393 -22.50 36.75 8.05
N LEU A 394 -22.93 37.80 7.33
CA LEU A 394 -23.51 38.99 7.95
C LEU A 394 -24.84 38.69 8.62
N PHE A 395 -25.69 37.87 8.00
CA PHE A 395 -26.94 37.42 8.61
C PHE A 395 -26.71 36.67 9.92
N TRP A 396 -25.77 35.72 9.98
CA TRP A 396 -25.42 34.99 11.22
C TRP A 396 -24.81 35.88 12.29
N ARG A 397 -24.08 36.93 11.92
CA ARG A 397 -23.55 37.89 12.88
C ARG A 397 -24.66 38.58 13.67
N LEU A 398 -25.78 38.87 13.00
CA LEU A 398 -26.96 39.51 13.60
C LEU A 398 -27.93 38.49 14.21
N ASN A 399 -28.00 37.28 13.65
CA ASN A 399 -28.94 36.24 14.04
C ASN A 399 -28.19 34.93 14.36
N ARG A 400 -27.50 34.92 15.51
CA ARG A 400 -26.64 33.80 15.91
C ARG A 400 -27.38 32.47 16.08
N GLN A 401 -28.68 32.53 16.35
CA GLN A 401 -29.53 31.36 16.55
C GLN A 401 -29.65 30.46 15.31
N TYR A 402 -29.40 30.98 14.10
CA TYR A 402 -29.44 30.19 12.86
C TYR A 402 -28.08 29.56 12.49
N TYR A 403 -27.04 29.68 13.34
CA TYR A 403 -25.71 29.11 13.04
C TYR A 403 -25.47 27.79 13.78
N GLY A 404 -24.81 26.85 13.11
CA GLY A 404 -24.36 25.59 13.71
C GLY A 404 -24.84 24.37 12.92
N ARG A 405 -26.13 24.03 13.06
CA ARG A 405 -26.74 22.83 12.50
C ARG A 405 -27.87 23.16 11.53
N VAL A 406 -28.18 22.20 10.67
CA VAL A 406 -29.26 22.30 9.67
C VAL A 406 -30.60 22.66 10.31
N LYS A 407 -30.98 22.03 11.43
CA LYS A 407 -32.26 22.31 12.12
C LYS A 407 -32.37 23.72 12.70
N GLU A 408 -31.24 24.35 13.04
CA GLU A 408 -31.22 25.73 13.53
C GLU A 408 -31.44 26.71 12.39
N PHE A 409 -30.97 26.39 11.17
CA PHE A 409 -31.12 27.25 9.99
C PHE A 409 -32.46 27.04 9.27
N PHE A 410 -32.88 25.79 9.04
CA PHE A 410 -34.13 25.44 8.37
C PHE A 410 -35.17 24.95 9.37
N ASN A 411 -35.66 25.86 10.20
CA ASN A 411 -36.73 25.60 11.14
C ASN A 411 -38.10 25.72 10.44
N GLU A 412 -39.01 24.78 10.68
CA GLU A 412 -40.35 24.74 10.06
C GLU A 412 -41.22 25.94 10.45
N GLU A 413 -41.09 26.44 11.67
CA GLU A 413 -41.90 27.58 12.17
C GLU A 413 -41.22 28.93 11.92
N ASP A 414 -39.89 28.94 11.82
CA ASP A 414 -39.08 30.17 11.76
C ASP A 414 -37.83 29.98 10.88
N SER A 415 -38.04 29.72 9.59
CA SER A 415 -36.93 29.45 8.67
C SER A 415 -36.01 30.66 8.47
N ALA A 416 -34.70 30.42 8.49
CA ALA A 416 -33.70 31.42 8.14
C ALA A 416 -33.88 31.94 6.71
N THR A 417 -34.44 31.16 5.77
CA THR A 417 -34.68 31.61 4.39
C THR A 417 -35.66 32.78 4.36
N LEU A 418 -36.74 32.71 5.16
CA LEU A 418 -37.72 33.79 5.28
C LEU A 418 -37.11 35.02 5.96
N LYS A 419 -36.41 34.83 7.07
CA LYS A 419 -35.73 35.92 7.78
C LYS A 419 -34.62 36.57 6.96
N LEU A 420 -33.92 35.78 6.15
CA LEU A 420 -32.93 36.29 5.22
C LEU A 420 -33.58 37.11 4.10
N ALA A 421 -34.76 36.70 3.62
CA ALA A 421 -35.52 37.47 2.65
C ALA A 421 -35.95 38.84 3.20
N ASP A 422 -36.41 38.88 4.45
CA ASP A 422 -36.72 40.13 5.14
C ASP A 422 -35.46 41.00 5.34
N PHE A 423 -34.36 40.41 5.83
CA PHE A 423 -33.08 41.10 6.00
C PHE A 423 -32.55 41.73 4.70
N LEU A 424 -32.71 41.04 3.57
CA LEU A 424 -32.26 41.55 2.27
C LEU A 424 -33.21 42.57 1.65
N ARG A 425 -34.48 42.62 2.07
CA ARG A 425 -35.45 43.63 1.61
C ARG A 425 -35.01 45.04 1.99
N ASP A 426 -34.42 45.19 3.17
CA ASP A 426 -33.94 46.47 3.71
C ASP A 426 -32.64 46.97 3.06
N ARG A 427 -32.04 46.17 2.16
CA ARG A 427 -30.78 46.47 1.45
C ARG A 427 -29.70 47.07 2.37
N PRO A 428 -29.21 46.31 3.37
CA PRO A 428 -28.34 46.87 4.41
C PRO A 428 -27.08 47.50 3.81
N LYS A 429 -26.81 48.77 4.16
CA LYS A 429 -25.69 49.53 3.58
C LYS A 429 -24.33 48.87 3.79
N LEU A 430 -24.15 48.23 4.95
CA LEU A 430 -22.93 47.48 5.27
C LEU A 430 -22.70 46.30 4.31
N LEU A 431 -23.77 45.57 3.97
CA LEU A 431 -23.71 44.47 3.01
C LEU A 431 -23.39 44.99 1.62
N GLU A 432 -24.07 46.06 1.18
CA GLU A 432 -23.82 46.69 -0.12
C GLU A 432 -22.33 47.06 -0.28
N LEU A 433 -21.76 47.80 0.68
CA LEU A 433 -20.35 48.19 0.66
C LEU A 433 -19.41 46.98 0.64
N ALA A 434 -19.74 45.91 1.36
CA ALA A 434 -18.96 44.67 1.34
C ALA A 434 -18.99 44.00 -0.03
N LEU A 435 -20.15 43.93 -0.70
CA LEU A 435 -20.28 43.32 -2.02
C LEU A 435 -19.49 44.08 -3.09
N TYR A 436 -19.58 45.41 -3.13
CA TYR A 436 -18.78 46.22 -4.05
C TYR A 436 -17.27 46.12 -3.81
N ARG A 437 -16.86 45.82 -2.57
CA ARG A 437 -15.45 45.60 -2.22
C ARG A 437 -14.93 44.24 -2.69
N ILE A 438 -15.73 43.17 -2.57
CA ILE A 438 -15.27 41.80 -2.85
C ILE A 438 -15.48 41.37 -4.31
N VAL A 439 -16.46 41.95 -5.01
CA VAL A 439 -16.75 41.61 -6.40
C VAL A 439 -15.88 42.48 -7.32
N PRO A 440 -15.16 41.89 -8.30
CA PRO A 440 -14.42 42.65 -9.32
C PRO A 440 -15.31 43.64 -10.07
N LYS A 441 -14.76 44.82 -10.42
CA LYS A 441 -15.54 45.93 -11.01
C LYS A 441 -16.23 45.56 -12.32
N ASP A 442 -15.55 44.79 -13.16
CA ASP A 442 -16.04 44.23 -14.42
C ASP A 442 -17.21 43.25 -14.25
N MET A 443 -17.43 42.75 -13.04
CA MET A 443 -18.47 41.78 -12.71
C MET A 443 -19.71 42.42 -12.05
N TRP A 444 -19.69 43.70 -11.71
CA TRP A 444 -20.79 44.35 -10.96
C TRP A 444 -22.13 44.28 -11.68
N ASP A 445 -22.14 44.59 -12.98
CA ASP A 445 -23.36 44.56 -13.81
C ASP A 445 -23.83 43.12 -14.03
N LYS A 446 -22.89 42.21 -14.36
CA LYS A 446 -23.18 40.78 -14.56
C LYS A 446 -23.73 40.12 -13.28
N MET A 447 -23.23 40.51 -12.12
CA MET A 447 -23.69 40.03 -10.81
C MET A 447 -24.92 40.79 -10.29
N ARG A 448 -25.41 41.79 -11.03
CA ARG A 448 -26.64 42.52 -10.71
C ARG A 448 -26.61 43.13 -9.30
N LEU A 449 -25.49 43.76 -8.95
CA LEU A 449 -25.30 44.33 -7.60
C LEU A 449 -26.13 45.59 -7.37
N GLN A 450 -26.31 46.41 -8.41
CA GLN A 450 -27.01 47.70 -8.32
C GLN A 450 -28.52 47.51 -8.07
N ASP A 451 -29.14 46.57 -8.78
CA ASP A 451 -30.58 46.30 -8.69
C ASP A 451 -30.93 45.18 -7.70
N TRP A 452 -29.92 44.56 -7.08
CA TRP A 452 -30.04 43.40 -6.18
C TRP A 452 -30.67 42.18 -6.86
N GLY A 453 -30.52 42.04 -8.18
CA GLY A 453 -31.11 40.94 -8.95
C GLY A 453 -30.66 39.55 -8.51
N TRP A 454 -29.44 39.44 -7.98
CA TRP A 454 -28.88 38.19 -7.43
C TRP A 454 -29.70 37.63 -6.26
N VAL A 455 -30.48 38.45 -5.53
CA VAL A 455 -31.33 37.99 -4.42
C VAL A 455 -32.38 37.00 -4.91
N LYS A 456 -32.96 37.22 -6.11
CA LYS A 456 -33.93 36.30 -6.71
C LYS A 456 -33.29 34.94 -7.04
N GLU A 457 -32.00 34.94 -7.33
CA GLU A 457 -31.24 33.73 -7.67
C GLU A 457 -30.85 32.91 -6.43
N LEU A 458 -30.79 33.55 -5.26
CA LEU A 458 -30.62 32.90 -3.97
C LEU A 458 -31.96 32.43 -3.38
N LEU A 459 -32.95 33.33 -3.31
CA LEU A 459 -34.18 33.19 -2.52
C LEU A 459 -35.49 33.11 -3.33
N GLY A 460 -35.45 33.32 -4.65
CA GLY A 460 -36.66 33.22 -5.48
C GLY A 460 -37.25 31.81 -5.48
N VAL A 461 -38.39 31.62 -6.16
CA VAL A 461 -39.06 30.31 -6.27
C VAL A 461 -38.12 29.21 -6.77
N ASN A 462 -37.22 29.55 -7.70
CA ASN A 462 -36.18 28.64 -8.21
C ASN A 462 -34.77 28.97 -7.65
N GLY A 463 -34.70 29.79 -6.61
CA GLY A 463 -33.46 30.20 -5.97
C GLY A 463 -32.73 29.00 -5.35
N VAL A 464 -31.40 29.03 -5.36
CA VAL A 464 -30.59 27.88 -4.91
C VAL A 464 -30.81 27.54 -3.43
N LEU A 465 -31.04 28.53 -2.56
CA LEU A 465 -31.33 28.28 -1.14
C LEU A 465 -32.75 27.75 -0.96
N SER A 466 -33.74 28.40 -1.58
CA SER A 466 -35.15 28.00 -1.49
C SER A 466 -35.40 26.59 -2.02
N ARG A 467 -34.78 26.20 -3.14
CA ARG A 467 -34.85 24.82 -3.65
C ARG A 467 -34.23 23.81 -2.69
N SER A 468 -33.06 24.14 -2.12
CA SER A 468 -32.36 23.25 -1.19
C SER A 468 -33.14 23.06 0.12
N GLU A 469 -33.82 24.11 0.58
CA GLU A 469 -34.75 24.03 1.71
C GLU A 469 -35.98 23.18 1.38
N ALA A 470 -36.63 23.42 0.24
CA ALA A 470 -37.82 22.67 -0.14
C ALA A 470 -37.53 21.15 -0.27
N GLU A 471 -36.40 20.79 -0.87
CA GLU A 471 -35.92 19.40 -0.94
C GLU A 471 -35.73 18.81 0.47
N LEU A 472 -35.05 19.54 1.36
CA LEU A 472 -34.79 19.10 2.73
C LEU A 472 -36.07 18.92 3.55
N VAL A 473 -36.98 19.89 3.49
CA VAL A 473 -38.26 19.86 4.22
C VAL A 473 -39.11 18.71 3.71
N ASN A 474 -39.15 18.47 2.39
CA ASN A 474 -39.86 17.33 1.83
C ASN A 474 -39.29 15.99 2.36
N ASP A 475 -37.97 15.81 2.34
CA ASP A 475 -37.31 14.61 2.86
C ASP A 475 -37.63 14.38 4.34
N LEU A 476 -37.52 15.43 5.17
CA LEU A 476 -37.81 15.36 6.61
C LEU A 476 -39.29 15.06 6.88
N THR A 477 -40.21 15.66 6.12
CA THR A 477 -41.65 15.43 6.24
C THR A 477 -41.98 13.96 5.98
N GLN A 478 -41.44 13.39 4.90
CA GLN A 478 -41.67 11.98 4.55
C GLN A 478 -41.08 11.03 5.61
N LEU A 479 -39.88 11.32 6.13
CA LEU A 479 -39.27 10.51 7.19
C LEU A 479 -40.06 10.56 8.51
N ARG A 480 -40.60 11.73 8.89
CA ARG A 480 -41.43 11.88 10.08
C ARG A 480 -42.79 11.19 9.93
N ALA A 481 -43.38 11.21 8.73
CA ALA A 481 -44.58 10.45 8.43
C ALA A 481 -44.36 8.94 8.60
N LEU A 482 -43.26 8.42 8.05
CA LEU A 482 -42.85 7.01 8.22
C LEU A 482 -42.56 6.68 9.70
N GLU A 483 -41.93 7.59 10.44
CA GLU A 483 -41.70 7.41 11.87
C GLU A 483 -43.03 7.25 12.63
N SER A 484 -44.02 8.11 12.35
CA SER A 484 -45.35 8.02 12.95
C SER A 484 -46.05 6.72 12.57
N GLU A 485 -46.05 6.35 11.29
CA GLU A 485 -46.66 5.12 10.80
C GLU A 485 -46.07 3.88 11.51
N TYR A 486 -44.74 3.82 11.69
CA TYR A 486 -44.11 2.72 12.42
C TYR A 486 -44.44 2.73 13.91
N LYS A 487 -44.62 3.90 14.54
CA LYS A 487 -45.08 3.97 15.94
C LYS A 487 -46.51 3.46 16.07
N ASP A 488 -47.39 3.90 15.18
CA ASP A 488 -48.81 3.52 15.16
C ASP A 488 -48.99 2.02 14.89
N ALA A 489 -48.13 1.44 14.04
CA ALA A 489 -48.05 0.00 13.80
C ALA A 489 -47.34 -0.81 14.92
N GLY A 490 -46.91 -0.18 16.02
CA GLY A 490 -46.21 -0.81 17.14
C GLY A 490 -44.77 -1.26 16.84
N ASN A 491 -44.20 -0.84 15.70
CA ASN A 491 -42.85 -1.18 15.27
C ASN A 491 -41.82 -0.14 15.73
N TYR A 492 -41.68 0.01 17.05
CA TYR A 492 -40.79 0.99 17.69
C TYR A 492 -39.33 0.89 17.25
N ARG A 493 -38.86 -0.30 16.86
CA ARG A 493 -37.49 -0.49 16.38
C ARG A 493 -37.24 0.20 15.04
N ARG A 494 -38.20 0.16 14.11
CA ARG A 494 -38.09 0.87 12.83
C ARG A 494 -38.30 2.37 13.01
N ALA A 495 -39.24 2.77 13.86
CA ALA A 495 -39.41 4.18 14.23
C ALA A 495 -38.11 4.79 14.79
N LEU A 496 -37.40 4.08 15.66
CA LEU A 496 -36.11 4.54 16.19
C LEU A 496 -35.04 4.70 15.09
N VAL A 497 -35.06 3.87 14.04
CA VAL A 497 -34.15 4.06 12.90
C VAL A 497 -34.50 5.34 12.15
N MET A 498 -35.78 5.60 11.88
CA MET A 498 -36.22 6.84 11.23
C MET A 498 -35.82 8.06 12.05
N GLN A 499 -36.05 8.04 13.37
CA GLN A 499 -35.66 9.10 14.28
C GLN A 499 -34.15 9.39 14.23
N ARG A 500 -33.32 8.34 14.17
CA ARG A 500 -31.85 8.48 14.04
C ARG A 500 -31.43 9.03 12.68
N THR A 501 -32.13 8.66 11.61
CA THR A 501 -31.91 9.25 10.27
C THR A 501 -32.26 10.74 10.27
N ILE A 502 -33.41 11.12 10.85
CA ILE A 502 -33.82 12.52 11.04
C ILE A 502 -32.76 13.29 11.83
N ASN A 503 -32.33 12.76 12.98
CA ASN A 503 -31.27 13.36 13.79
C ASN A 503 -29.96 13.56 13.01
N THR A 504 -29.66 12.68 12.06
CA THR A 504 -28.45 12.77 11.23
C THR A 504 -28.53 13.97 10.29
N ILE A 505 -29.68 14.15 9.65
CA ILE A 505 -29.96 15.28 8.75
C ILE A 505 -29.98 16.60 9.54
N GLU A 506 -30.76 16.65 10.61
CA GLU A 506 -30.98 17.85 11.42
C GLU A 506 -29.72 18.36 12.12
N ASN A 507 -28.86 17.44 12.58
CA ASN A 507 -27.63 17.80 13.30
C ASN A 507 -26.39 17.89 12.41
N ARG A 508 -26.55 17.84 11.08
CA ARG A 508 -25.45 18.10 10.14
C ARG A 508 -24.97 19.54 10.26
N ASN A 509 -23.66 19.76 10.11
CA ASN A 509 -23.09 21.11 10.11
C ASN A 509 -23.66 21.92 8.92
N ILE A 510 -24.17 23.13 9.19
CA ILE A 510 -24.80 23.97 8.17
C ILE A 510 -23.81 24.39 7.06
N LEU A 511 -22.53 24.58 7.36
CA LEU A 511 -21.50 24.90 6.35
C LEU A 511 -21.29 23.75 5.37
N SER A 512 -21.24 22.50 5.87
CA SER A 512 -21.17 21.30 5.03
C SER A 512 -22.40 21.18 4.14
N PHE A 513 -23.60 21.41 4.69
CA PHE A 513 -24.85 21.38 3.92
C PHE A 513 -24.87 22.43 2.79
N LEU A 514 -24.56 23.69 3.11
CA LEU A 514 -24.58 24.77 2.12
C LEU A 514 -23.51 24.58 1.03
N SER A 515 -22.34 24.04 1.39
CA SER A 515 -21.26 23.76 0.44
C SER A 515 -21.59 22.58 -0.48
N GLN A 516 -22.14 21.48 0.05
CA GLN A 516 -22.58 20.32 -0.76
C GLN A 516 -23.67 20.68 -1.78
N ARG A 517 -24.49 21.69 -1.48
CA ARG A 517 -25.53 22.23 -2.37
C ARG A 517 -25.04 23.38 -3.26
N ASN A 518 -23.73 23.63 -3.34
CA ASN A 518 -23.11 24.70 -4.15
C ASN A 518 -23.57 26.13 -3.82
N ILE A 519 -24.10 26.38 -2.63
CA ILE A 519 -24.59 27.70 -2.19
C ILE A 519 -23.41 28.59 -1.75
N ILE A 520 -22.45 28.03 -1.01
CA ILE A 520 -21.23 28.72 -0.58
C ILE A 520 -19.99 28.04 -1.19
N PRO A 521 -18.83 28.73 -1.24
CA PRO A 521 -17.60 28.13 -1.75
C PRO A 521 -17.19 26.88 -0.96
N LYS A 522 -16.69 25.87 -1.68
CA LYS A 522 -16.16 24.63 -1.11
C LYS A 522 -14.65 24.70 -0.82
N TYR A 523 -13.92 25.51 -1.59
CA TYR A 523 -12.47 25.57 -1.57
C TYR A 523 -11.94 26.11 -0.23
N GLY A 524 -11.12 25.30 0.44
CA GLY A 524 -10.43 25.65 1.70
C GLY A 524 -11.06 25.11 2.98
N PHE A 525 -12.25 24.49 2.92
CA PHE A 525 -12.85 23.79 4.06
C PHE A 525 -12.98 22.29 3.78
N PRO A 526 -12.52 21.41 4.68
CA PRO A 526 -12.72 19.97 4.57
C PRO A 526 -14.18 19.61 4.84
N VAL A 527 -15.09 19.91 3.91
CA VAL A 527 -16.54 19.69 4.09
C VAL A 527 -16.96 18.23 3.89
N ASP A 528 -16.14 17.42 3.22
CA ASP A 528 -16.39 16.00 2.95
C ASP A 528 -15.18 15.15 3.36
N VAL A 529 -14.47 15.53 4.41
CA VAL A 529 -13.37 14.73 4.93
C VAL A 529 -13.89 13.77 5.98
N VAL A 530 -13.50 12.51 5.84
CA VAL A 530 -13.81 11.46 6.81
C VAL A 530 -12.54 10.84 7.36
N GLU A 531 -12.63 10.41 8.61
CA GLU A 531 -11.52 9.86 9.36
C GLU A 531 -11.52 8.32 9.29
N LEU A 532 -10.33 7.71 9.32
CA LEU A 532 -10.13 6.32 9.72
C LEU A 532 -9.58 6.30 11.15
N GLN A 533 -10.47 6.10 12.12
CA GLN A 533 -10.10 6.14 13.52
C GLN A 533 -9.23 4.94 13.93
N LEU A 534 -8.15 5.23 14.63
CA LEU A 534 -7.23 4.23 15.16
C LEU A 534 -7.48 4.05 16.67
N HIS A 535 -8.31 3.08 17.05
CA HIS A 535 -8.56 2.79 18.47
C HIS A 535 -7.46 1.86 19.00
N HIS A 536 -6.26 2.39 19.16
CA HIS A 536 -5.09 1.66 19.66
C HIS A 536 -4.35 2.47 20.73
N HIS A 537 -3.91 1.80 21.79
CA HIS A 537 -3.27 2.43 22.95
C HIS A 537 -1.75 2.66 22.76
N GLY A 538 -1.13 1.93 21.83
CA GLY A 538 0.30 2.04 21.52
C GLY A 538 0.68 3.38 20.90
N ASP A 539 1.93 3.77 21.11
CA ASP A 539 2.46 5.05 20.65
C ASP A 539 2.46 5.18 19.11
N GLU A 540 2.39 4.08 18.36
CA GLU A 540 2.33 4.10 16.89
C GLU A 540 1.01 4.66 16.33
N ALA A 541 -0.06 4.66 17.13
CA ALA A 541 -1.30 5.35 16.78
C ALA A 541 -1.30 6.81 17.26
N LYS A 542 -0.51 7.13 18.29
CA LYS A 542 -0.39 8.49 18.80
C LYS A 542 0.43 9.30 17.79
N GLY A 543 -0.09 10.46 17.40
CA GLY A 543 0.56 11.29 16.39
C GLY A 543 0.20 10.92 14.94
N LEU A 544 -0.83 10.10 14.72
CA LEU A 544 -1.43 9.89 13.39
C LEU A 544 -2.82 10.54 13.28
N GLU A 545 -3.06 11.23 12.18
CA GLU A 545 -4.37 11.76 11.77
C GLU A 545 -4.72 11.25 10.36
N LEU A 546 -5.52 10.19 10.32
CA LEU A 546 -5.90 9.54 9.07
C LEU A 546 -7.21 10.14 8.54
N SER A 547 -7.08 11.19 7.73
CA SER A 547 -8.21 11.88 7.12
C SER A 547 -8.14 11.86 5.59
N ARG A 548 -9.28 11.67 4.92
CA ARG A 548 -9.40 11.66 3.45
C ARG A 548 -10.69 12.29 2.99
N ASP A 549 -10.65 12.93 1.83
CA ASP A 549 -11.87 13.27 1.09
C ASP A 549 -12.71 12.00 0.88
N LEU A 550 -14.03 12.12 1.10
CA LEU A 550 -14.98 11.02 1.13
C LEU A 550 -14.94 10.20 -0.17
N LYS A 551 -14.76 10.85 -1.31
CA LYS A 551 -14.65 10.18 -2.62
C LYS A 551 -13.47 9.21 -2.68
N ILE A 552 -12.34 9.59 -2.05
CA ILE A 552 -11.13 8.76 -1.98
C ILE A 552 -11.28 7.72 -0.87
N ALA A 553 -11.83 8.11 0.29
CA ALA A 553 -12.05 7.25 1.44
C ALA A 553 -12.97 6.06 1.11
N LEU A 554 -13.93 6.24 0.19
CA LEU A 554 -14.75 5.15 -0.34
C LEU A 554 -13.93 4.01 -0.94
N SER A 555 -12.67 4.22 -1.32
CA SER A 555 -11.77 3.17 -1.82
C SER A 555 -10.65 2.82 -0.85
N GLU A 556 -10.01 3.82 -0.22
CA GLU A 556 -8.85 3.64 0.68
C GLU A 556 -9.25 3.20 2.09
N TYR A 557 -10.37 3.69 2.61
CA TYR A 557 -10.87 3.40 3.96
C TYR A 557 -12.07 2.46 3.94
N ALA A 558 -12.55 2.04 2.77
CA ALA A 558 -13.60 1.04 2.69
C ALA A 558 -13.18 -0.27 3.36
N PRO A 559 -14.13 -1.00 3.99
CA PRO A 559 -13.84 -2.21 4.76
C PRO A 559 -13.00 -3.24 4.00
N GLY A 560 -11.97 -3.77 4.66
CA GLY A 560 -10.99 -4.68 4.07
C GLY A 560 -9.82 -4.00 3.36
N SER A 561 -9.89 -2.69 3.11
CA SER A 561 -8.76 -1.91 2.57
C SER A 561 -7.71 -1.67 3.66
N GLN A 562 -6.45 -1.57 3.23
CA GLN A 562 -5.30 -1.46 4.10
C GLN A 562 -4.53 -0.16 3.84
N VAL A 563 -4.11 0.48 4.92
CA VAL A 563 -3.37 1.74 4.93
C VAL A 563 -2.11 1.53 5.75
N VAL A 564 -0.96 1.93 5.20
CA VAL A 564 0.30 1.96 5.96
C VAL A 564 0.43 3.36 6.54
N ALA A 565 0.61 3.45 7.85
CA ALA A 565 0.84 4.70 8.58
C ALA A 565 1.54 4.40 9.92
N GLY A 566 2.47 5.26 10.34
CA GLY A 566 3.28 5.11 11.55
C GLY A 566 4.13 3.84 11.56
N GLY A 567 4.56 3.36 10.38
CA GLY A 567 5.29 2.09 10.24
C GLY A 567 4.43 0.84 10.50
N ARG A 568 3.11 0.99 10.66
CA ARG A 568 2.15 -0.10 10.90
C ARG A 568 1.16 -0.22 9.74
N LEU A 569 0.60 -1.41 9.58
CA LEU A 569 -0.45 -1.73 8.60
C LEU A 569 -1.80 -1.73 9.30
N TRP A 570 -2.64 -0.76 8.95
CA TRP A 570 -3.99 -0.58 9.49
C TRP A 570 -5.01 -1.11 8.50
N THR A 571 -5.88 -2.03 8.93
CA THR A 571 -6.97 -2.52 8.08
C THR A 571 -8.28 -1.90 8.51
N SER A 572 -9.01 -1.27 7.60
CA SER A 572 -10.35 -0.77 7.88
C SER A 572 -11.31 -1.93 8.13
N ARG A 573 -12.01 -1.91 9.26
CA ARG A 573 -12.87 -3.03 9.72
C ARG A 573 -14.27 -2.62 10.13
N TYR A 574 -14.51 -1.34 10.38
CA TYR A 574 -15.81 -0.87 10.83
C TYR A 574 -16.22 0.39 10.11
N LEU A 575 -17.52 0.48 9.80
CA LEU A 575 -18.18 1.73 9.52
C LEU A 575 -18.53 2.39 10.86
N LYS A 576 -18.07 3.63 11.10
CA LYS A 576 -18.34 4.32 12.37
C LYS A 576 -19.85 4.57 12.50
N LYS A 577 -20.39 4.26 13.69
CA LYS A 577 -21.78 4.51 14.05
C LYS A 577 -21.84 5.38 15.30
N LEU A 578 -22.87 6.22 15.40
CA LEU A 578 -23.16 7.02 16.58
C LEU A 578 -24.43 6.49 17.28
N PRO A 579 -24.59 6.65 18.61
CA PRO A 579 -25.73 6.10 19.34
C PRO A 579 -27.10 6.69 18.94
N ASP A 580 -27.13 7.97 18.60
CA ASP A 580 -28.30 8.81 18.32
C ASP A 580 -28.50 9.11 16.83
N ARG A 581 -27.60 8.62 15.96
CA ARG A 581 -27.56 8.90 14.51
C ARG A 581 -27.26 7.66 13.69
N GLU A 582 -27.86 7.57 12.51
CA GLU A 582 -27.70 6.46 11.58
C GLU A 582 -27.21 6.99 10.22
N PRO A 583 -26.17 6.39 9.62
CA PRO A 583 -25.73 6.79 8.28
C PRO A 583 -26.87 6.69 7.27
N ILE A 584 -27.01 7.70 6.41
CA ILE A 584 -28.09 7.74 5.43
C ILE A 584 -27.88 6.64 4.38
N LYS A 585 -28.98 5.94 4.07
CA LYS A 585 -29.05 4.93 3.01
C LYS A 585 -29.77 5.51 1.82
N TYR A 586 -29.24 5.23 0.64
CA TYR A 586 -29.86 5.60 -0.63
C TYR A 586 -30.14 4.36 -1.46
N SER A 587 -31.37 4.23 -1.93
CA SER A 587 -31.70 3.33 -3.04
C SER A 587 -31.29 4.02 -4.33
N TYR A 588 -30.65 3.28 -5.23
CA TYR A 588 -30.19 3.82 -6.50
C TYR A 588 -30.47 2.88 -7.67
N ALA A 589 -30.57 3.47 -8.85
CA ALA A 589 -30.85 2.82 -10.11
C ALA A 589 -30.04 3.47 -11.24
N ILE A 590 -29.48 2.65 -12.14
CA ILE A 590 -28.69 3.09 -13.30
C ILE A 590 -29.27 2.46 -14.55
N CYS A 591 -29.85 3.26 -15.43
CA CYS A 591 -30.41 2.78 -16.69
C CYS A 591 -29.32 2.16 -17.58
N GLN A 592 -29.53 0.96 -18.10
CA GLN A 592 -28.59 0.31 -19.03
C GLN A 592 -28.58 0.95 -20.42
N HIS A 593 -29.69 1.57 -20.83
CA HIS A 593 -29.83 2.18 -22.14
C HIS A 593 -29.19 3.58 -22.20
N CYS A 594 -29.60 4.49 -21.30
CA CYS A 594 -29.11 5.87 -21.30
C CYS A 594 -28.02 6.17 -20.25
N GLY A 595 -27.63 5.20 -19.42
CA GLY A 595 -26.62 5.39 -18.36
C GLY A 595 -27.07 6.27 -17.19
N ARG A 596 -28.33 6.74 -17.18
CA ARG A 596 -28.82 7.74 -16.22
C ARG A 596 -28.93 7.18 -14.81
N TYR A 597 -28.36 7.92 -13.86
CA TYR A 597 -28.43 7.65 -12.43
C TYR A 597 -29.68 8.29 -11.80
N ARG A 598 -30.34 7.56 -10.89
CA ARG A 598 -31.39 8.06 -10.00
C ARG A 598 -31.18 7.50 -8.60
N SER A 599 -31.55 8.29 -7.59
CA SER A 599 -31.47 7.89 -6.19
C SER A 599 -32.52 8.57 -5.33
N SER A 600 -32.88 7.91 -4.24
CA SER A 600 -33.77 8.39 -3.19
C SER A 600 -33.33 7.82 -1.83
N ILE A 601 -33.75 8.44 -0.73
CA ILE A 601 -33.48 7.88 0.60
C ILE A 601 -34.19 6.51 0.66
N ALA A 602 -33.43 5.47 1.00
CA ALA A 602 -33.89 4.08 0.87
C ALA A 602 -35.15 3.78 1.69
N ASP A 603 -35.32 4.48 2.81
CA ASP A 603 -36.46 4.33 3.70
C ASP A 603 -37.78 4.87 3.13
N ILE A 604 -37.71 5.82 2.16
CA ILE A 604 -38.89 6.38 1.46
C ILE A 604 -39.52 5.35 0.51
N GLN A 605 -38.74 4.37 0.05
CA GLN A 605 -39.20 3.31 -0.87
C GLN A 605 -39.75 3.80 -2.22
N ASP A 606 -39.18 4.87 -2.78
CA ASP A 606 -39.53 5.32 -4.13
C ASP A 606 -39.32 4.23 -5.19
N ASP A 607 -40.21 4.19 -6.18
CA ASP A 607 -40.05 3.34 -7.36
C ASP A 607 -38.98 3.90 -8.32
N LEU A 608 -37.94 3.10 -8.51
CA LEU A 608 -36.79 3.38 -9.36
C LEU A 608 -36.69 2.40 -10.55
N ASP A 609 -37.72 1.58 -10.79
CA ASP A 609 -37.68 0.53 -11.81
C ASP A 609 -37.84 1.04 -13.24
N GLU A 610 -38.50 2.19 -13.42
CA GLU A 610 -38.64 2.86 -14.71
C GLU A 610 -37.70 4.06 -14.81
N CYS A 611 -36.92 4.12 -15.89
CA CYS A 611 -36.12 5.30 -16.20
C CYS A 611 -37.00 6.39 -16.84
N ILE A 612 -36.59 7.65 -16.71
CA ILE A 612 -37.24 8.79 -17.35
C ILE A 612 -37.23 8.67 -18.88
N CYS A 613 -36.32 7.88 -19.47
CA CYS A 613 -36.31 7.59 -20.91
C CYS A 613 -37.34 6.52 -21.33
N GLY A 614 -38.18 6.02 -20.42
CA GLY A 614 -39.19 4.99 -20.65
C GLY A 614 -38.72 3.55 -20.40
N GLU A 615 -37.41 3.31 -20.29
CA GLU A 615 -36.88 1.95 -20.18
C GLU A 615 -36.72 1.43 -18.76
N ARG A 616 -36.97 0.13 -18.60
CA ARG A 616 -36.77 -0.57 -17.33
C ARG A 616 -35.29 -0.68 -16.98
N VAL A 617 -34.96 -0.34 -15.74
CA VAL A 617 -33.59 -0.35 -15.21
C VAL A 617 -33.04 -1.77 -15.02
N GLY A 618 -33.91 -2.74 -14.71
CA GLY A 618 -33.54 -4.14 -14.52
C GLY A 618 -32.68 -4.37 -13.27
N ARG A 619 -31.53 -5.04 -13.43
CA ARG A 619 -30.66 -5.45 -12.30
C ARG A 619 -29.66 -4.39 -11.84
N ASN A 620 -29.54 -3.27 -12.54
CA ASN A 620 -28.61 -2.19 -12.21
C ASN A 620 -29.16 -1.27 -11.11
N LYS A 621 -29.58 -1.87 -9.99
CA LYS A 621 -30.13 -1.18 -8.83
C LYS A 621 -29.56 -1.76 -7.54
N GLY A 622 -29.56 -0.97 -6.47
CA GLY A 622 -29.09 -1.41 -5.16
C GLY A 622 -29.24 -0.35 -4.09
N THR A 623 -28.63 -0.59 -2.94
CA THR A 623 -28.58 0.36 -1.84
C THR A 623 -27.14 0.67 -1.49
N PHE A 624 -26.81 1.95 -1.28
CA PHE A 624 -25.53 2.35 -0.72
C PHE A 624 -25.71 3.15 0.57
N ILE A 625 -24.67 3.14 1.41
CA ILE A 625 -24.55 3.98 2.61
C ILE A 625 -23.53 5.08 2.35
N THR A 626 -23.85 6.31 2.75
CA THR A 626 -22.87 7.39 2.83
C THR A 626 -22.12 7.33 4.16
N PRO A 627 -20.80 7.07 4.18
CA PRO A 627 -20.06 6.87 5.42
C PRO A 627 -19.66 8.21 6.09
N GLU A 628 -20.65 9.08 6.37
CA GLU A 628 -20.45 10.46 6.86
C GLU A 628 -19.72 10.54 8.20
N PHE A 629 -19.79 9.49 9.03
CA PHE A 629 -19.11 9.46 10.32
C PHE A 629 -17.67 8.91 10.22
N GLY A 630 -17.27 8.39 9.06
CA GLY A 630 -15.98 7.76 8.83
C GLY A 630 -15.92 6.29 9.21
N PHE A 631 -14.69 5.81 9.40
CA PHE A 631 -14.35 4.40 9.53
C PHE A 631 -13.54 4.16 10.81
N ILE A 632 -13.41 2.90 11.21
CA ILE A 632 -12.54 2.49 12.32
C ILE A 632 -11.65 1.34 11.86
N ALA A 633 -10.37 1.44 12.14
CA ALA A 633 -9.40 0.39 11.87
C ALA A 633 -9.50 -0.74 12.91
N GLY A 634 -9.14 -1.96 12.48
CA GLY A 634 -8.82 -3.05 13.39
C GLY A 634 -7.42 -2.88 14.01
N PRO A 635 -6.96 -3.89 14.78
CA PRO A 635 -5.62 -3.90 15.35
C PRO A 635 -4.53 -3.74 14.28
N PRO A 636 -3.40 -3.06 14.60
CA PRO A 636 -2.30 -2.88 13.66
C PRO A 636 -1.58 -4.20 13.39
N ALA A 637 -1.03 -4.32 12.18
CA ALA A 637 -0.13 -5.40 11.79
C ALA A 637 1.22 -4.83 11.32
N VAL A 638 2.23 -5.70 11.17
CA VAL A 638 3.49 -5.32 10.52
C VAL A 638 3.28 -5.27 8.99
N PRO A 639 3.68 -4.20 8.30
CA PRO A 639 3.63 -4.16 6.84
C PRO A 639 4.56 -5.21 6.23
N GLY A 640 4.06 -5.99 5.26
CA GLY A 640 4.89 -6.90 4.47
C GLY A 640 5.38 -6.26 3.17
N MET A 641 6.11 -7.04 2.36
CA MET A 641 6.60 -6.61 1.04
C MET A 641 5.51 -6.53 -0.05
N THR A 642 4.29 -6.97 0.25
CA THR A 642 3.15 -6.92 -0.67
C THR A 642 2.43 -5.58 -0.59
N ARG A 643 1.92 -5.12 -1.74
CA ARG A 643 1.17 -3.87 -1.80
C ARG A 643 -0.11 -3.97 -0.96
N PRO A 644 -0.43 -2.95 -0.13
CA PRO A 644 -1.67 -2.90 0.63
C PRO A 644 -2.91 -3.05 -0.25
N GLN A 645 -3.88 -3.83 0.22
CA GLN A 645 -5.13 -4.07 -0.52
C GLN A 645 -6.02 -2.82 -0.53
N ARG A 646 -6.64 -2.55 -1.68
CA ARG A 646 -7.64 -1.49 -1.85
C ARG A 646 -8.86 -2.04 -2.58
N SER A 647 -10.02 -1.48 -2.28
CA SER A 647 -11.23 -1.76 -3.05
C SER A 647 -11.31 -0.82 -4.25
N PHE A 648 -10.95 -1.31 -5.44
CA PHE A 648 -10.76 -0.49 -6.65
C PHE A 648 -12.07 -0.09 -7.37
N SER A 649 -13.24 -0.52 -6.90
CA SER A 649 -14.49 -0.44 -7.67
C SER A 649 -15.31 0.82 -7.42
N THR A 650 -14.72 2.02 -7.41
CA THR A 650 -15.49 3.28 -7.42
C THR A 650 -15.85 3.65 -8.86
N ARG A 651 -17.15 3.64 -9.18
CA ARG A 651 -17.66 4.14 -10.48
C ARG A 651 -18.36 5.48 -10.27
N LYS A 652 -18.08 6.44 -11.16
CA LYS A 652 -18.79 7.72 -11.23
C LYS A 652 -20.05 7.53 -12.10
N PHE A 653 -21.20 7.94 -11.61
CA PHE A 653 -22.47 7.92 -12.33
C PHE A 653 -23.04 9.32 -12.41
N PHE A 654 -23.62 9.68 -13.56
CA PHE A 654 -24.21 10.99 -13.79
C PHE A 654 -25.73 10.91 -13.77
N SER A 655 -26.36 11.74 -12.95
CA SER A 655 -27.76 12.09 -13.14
C SER A 655 -27.80 13.45 -13.82
N GLN A 656 -28.47 13.51 -14.97
CA GLN A 656 -28.71 14.71 -15.77
C GLN A 656 -29.61 15.74 -15.05
N ALA A 657 -29.40 15.96 -13.75
CA ALA A 657 -29.91 17.08 -13.00
C ALA A 657 -28.99 18.27 -13.31
N GLY A 658 -29.51 19.27 -14.02
CA GLY A 658 -28.75 20.46 -14.43
C GLY A 658 -29.35 21.03 -15.71
N ASN A 659 -29.35 22.35 -15.84
CA ASN A 659 -29.71 23.00 -17.11
C ASN A 659 -28.56 22.76 -18.09
N VAL A 660 -28.86 22.24 -19.27
CA VAL A 660 -27.92 22.34 -20.41
C VAL A 660 -27.83 23.82 -20.74
N GLU A 661 -26.70 24.43 -20.43
CA GLU A 661 -26.53 25.88 -20.61
C GLU A 661 -26.05 26.20 -22.02
N ARG A 662 -25.15 25.37 -22.57
CA ARG A 662 -24.53 25.60 -23.88
C ARG A 662 -24.27 24.28 -24.57
N GLU A 663 -24.58 24.30 -25.87
CA GLU A 663 -24.21 23.27 -26.81
C GLU A 663 -23.22 23.88 -27.80
N HIS A 664 -22.12 23.19 -28.05
CA HIS A 664 -21.11 23.61 -29.01
C HIS A 664 -20.71 22.41 -29.87
N SER A 665 -20.48 22.63 -31.16
CA SER A 665 -19.97 21.61 -32.06
C SER A 665 -18.55 21.95 -32.46
N LEU A 666 -17.67 20.96 -32.44
CA LEU A 666 -16.27 21.09 -32.81
C LEU A 666 -15.92 19.97 -33.80
N GLU A 667 -15.07 20.27 -34.78
CA GLU A 667 -14.64 19.31 -35.79
C GLU A 667 -13.14 19.10 -35.69
N LEU A 668 -12.71 17.85 -35.45
CA LEU A 668 -11.30 17.48 -35.30
C LEU A 668 -11.00 16.27 -36.18
N GLY A 669 -10.09 16.45 -37.15
CA GLY A 669 -9.66 15.36 -38.03
C GLY A 669 -10.81 14.71 -38.83
N GLY A 670 -11.85 15.49 -39.17
CA GLY A 670 -13.05 15.00 -39.86
C GLY A 670 -14.08 14.30 -38.96
N ILE A 671 -13.87 14.28 -37.64
CA ILE A 671 -14.84 13.78 -36.66
C ILE A 671 -15.55 14.97 -36.03
N LYS A 672 -16.88 14.94 -36.08
CA LYS A 672 -17.74 15.89 -35.38
C LYS A 672 -17.87 15.49 -33.91
N ILE A 673 -17.63 16.45 -33.03
CA ILE A 673 -17.73 16.31 -31.58
C ILE A 673 -18.73 17.35 -31.06
N MET A 674 -19.74 16.90 -30.34
CA MET A 674 -20.71 17.74 -29.67
C MET A 674 -20.32 17.89 -28.20
N LEU A 675 -20.26 19.13 -27.72
CA LEU A 675 -19.94 19.49 -26.36
C LEU A 675 -21.21 20.02 -25.69
N LEU A 676 -21.60 19.37 -24.60
CA LEU A 676 -22.74 19.77 -23.78
C LEU A 676 -22.22 20.16 -22.40
N THR A 677 -22.40 21.42 -22.03
CA THR A 677 -22.05 21.90 -20.68
C THR A 677 -23.30 22.01 -19.83
N GLY A 678 -23.28 21.36 -18.67
CA GLY A 678 -24.33 21.44 -17.66
C GLY A 678 -23.79 21.94 -16.33
N THR A 679 -24.58 22.76 -15.65
CA THR A 679 -24.27 23.25 -14.30
C THR A 679 -25.12 22.56 -13.26
N ASP A 680 -24.57 22.41 -12.05
CA ASP A 680 -25.24 21.74 -10.92
C ASP A 680 -25.55 20.25 -11.18
N GLY A 681 -24.71 19.62 -12.02
CA GLY A 681 -24.70 18.20 -12.33
C GLY A 681 -24.54 17.33 -11.09
N LYS A 682 -25.49 16.45 -10.81
CA LYS A 682 -25.36 15.51 -9.68
C LYS A 682 -24.60 14.26 -10.13
N LEU A 683 -23.47 14.01 -9.47
CA LEU A 683 -22.65 12.81 -9.64
C LEU A 683 -22.74 11.93 -8.40
N ALA A 684 -22.68 10.62 -8.60
CA ALA A 684 -22.55 9.64 -7.53
C ALA A 684 -21.30 8.80 -7.72
N VAL A 685 -20.55 8.57 -6.65
CA VAL A 685 -19.42 7.65 -6.60
C VAL A 685 -19.84 6.47 -5.75
N ILE A 686 -19.91 5.28 -6.35
CA ILE A 686 -20.36 4.07 -5.65
C ILE A 686 -19.25 3.03 -5.69
N ASN A 687 -18.91 2.51 -4.51
CA ASN A 687 -18.09 1.34 -4.33
C ASN A 687 -18.93 0.12 -3.95
N ASN A 688 -18.98 -0.85 -4.85
CA ASN A 688 -19.71 -2.11 -4.67
C ASN A 688 -18.80 -3.33 -4.40
N ALA A 689 -17.54 -3.12 -4.02
CA ALA A 689 -16.56 -4.17 -3.72
C ALA A 689 -16.40 -5.25 -4.83
N GLY A 690 -16.44 -4.81 -6.10
CA GLY A 690 -16.41 -5.70 -7.26
C GLY A 690 -17.69 -6.54 -7.38
N GLN A 691 -18.86 -5.88 -7.35
CA GLN A 691 -20.21 -6.48 -7.42
C GLN A 691 -20.63 -7.36 -6.23
N ARG A 692 -19.75 -7.57 -5.23
CA ARG A 692 -20.07 -8.36 -4.04
C ARG A 692 -20.82 -7.57 -2.98
N GLY A 693 -20.57 -6.25 -2.91
CA GLY A 693 -21.01 -5.38 -1.84
C GLY A 693 -20.25 -5.63 -0.52
N PHE A 694 -20.58 -4.83 0.48
CA PHE A 694 -20.09 -4.95 1.84
C PHE A 694 -21.18 -5.53 2.73
N LYS A 695 -20.80 -6.39 3.67
CA LYS A 695 -21.67 -6.81 4.76
C LYS A 695 -21.35 -5.95 5.98
N ILE A 696 -22.34 -5.20 6.46
CA ILE A 696 -22.17 -4.27 7.59
C ILE A 696 -23.11 -4.68 8.71
N CYS A 697 -22.55 -4.88 9.92
CA CYS A 697 -23.30 -5.18 11.12
C CYS A 697 -24.14 -3.98 11.55
N ASN A 698 -25.46 -4.17 11.65
CA ASN A 698 -26.40 -3.09 11.96
C ASN A 698 -26.23 -2.53 13.38
N SER A 699 -25.61 -3.26 14.31
CA SER A 699 -25.43 -2.83 15.70
C SER A 699 -24.08 -2.16 15.97
N CYS A 700 -22.97 -2.74 15.52
CA CYS A 700 -21.63 -2.26 15.86
C CYS A 700 -20.82 -1.70 14.68
N GLY A 701 -21.35 -1.78 13.47
CA GLY A 701 -20.66 -1.29 12.27
C GLY A 701 -19.55 -2.20 11.74
N TYR A 702 -19.28 -3.37 12.35
CA TYR A 702 -18.31 -4.34 11.81
C TYR A 702 -18.63 -4.65 10.35
N ALA A 703 -17.62 -4.54 9.49
CA ALA A 703 -17.79 -4.60 8.07
C ALA A 703 -16.69 -5.39 7.36
N GLU A 704 -17.09 -6.15 6.35
CA GLU A 704 -16.20 -6.89 5.48
C GLU A 704 -16.77 -6.98 4.06
N ILE A 705 -15.91 -7.29 3.09
CA ILE A 705 -16.36 -7.59 1.73
C ILE A 705 -17.20 -8.86 1.77
N ASN A 706 -18.36 -8.82 1.11
CA ASN A 706 -19.30 -9.92 1.13
C ASN A 706 -18.68 -11.22 0.56
N SER A 707 -18.53 -12.21 1.43
CA SER A 707 -18.06 -13.56 1.11
C SER A 707 -19.19 -14.56 0.83
N TYR A 708 -20.43 -14.07 0.70
CA TYR A 708 -21.68 -14.85 0.64
C TYR A 708 -21.98 -15.73 1.87
N LYS A 709 -21.08 -15.78 2.87
CA LYS A 709 -21.31 -16.43 4.17
C LYS A 709 -21.83 -15.44 5.22
N PRO A 710 -22.71 -15.82 6.15
CA PRO A 710 -23.17 -14.92 7.21
C PRO A 710 -21.98 -14.47 8.07
N ILE A 711 -21.99 -13.21 8.50
CA ILE A 711 -21.02 -12.73 9.50
C ILE A 711 -21.29 -13.51 10.78
N GLY A 712 -20.29 -14.27 11.25
CA GLY A 712 -20.34 -15.02 12.50
C GLY A 712 -20.22 -14.13 13.73
N ASN A 713 -19.85 -14.73 14.87
CA ASN A 713 -19.46 -13.97 16.06
C ASN A 713 -18.28 -13.06 15.70
N HIS A 714 -18.42 -11.77 15.97
CA HIS A 714 -17.40 -10.76 15.70
C HIS A 714 -17.26 -9.83 16.91
N LYS A 715 -16.16 -9.10 16.98
CA LYS A 715 -15.92 -8.12 18.02
C LYS A 715 -16.39 -6.73 17.59
N THR A 716 -16.96 -5.97 18.51
CA THR A 716 -17.19 -4.53 18.35
C THR A 716 -15.84 -3.78 18.24
N PRO A 717 -15.82 -2.50 17.81
CA PRO A 717 -14.61 -1.69 17.82
C PRO A 717 -13.88 -1.66 19.17
N TRP A 718 -14.62 -1.83 20.27
CA TRP A 718 -14.11 -1.84 21.65
C TRP A 718 -13.81 -3.25 22.19
N GLY A 719 -13.74 -4.27 21.33
CA GLY A 719 -13.35 -5.63 21.71
C GLY A 719 -14.43 -6.48 22.38
N LYS A 720 -15.69 -6.03 22.46
CA LYS A 720 -16.81 -6.81 23.03
C LYS A 720 -17.41 -7.76 22.00
N ASP A 721 -17.94 -8.90 22.42
CA ASP A 721 -18.64 -9.81 21.49
C ASP A 721 -19.94 -9.21 20.96
N CYS A 722 -20.18 -9.37 19.66
CA CYS A 722 -21.37 -8.93 18.97
C CYS A 722 -21.97 -10.05 18.13
N LYS A 723 -23.29 -10.20 18.23
CA LYS A 723 -24.12 -11.14 17.45
C LYS A 723 -25.13 -10.39 16.56
N GLY A 724 -24.80 -9.16 16.19
CA GLY A 724 -25.67 -8.31 15.39
C GLY A 724 -25.90 -8.88 13.99
N ARG A 725 -27.08 -8.60 13.43
CA ARG A 725 -27.39 -8.95 12.03
C ARG A 725 -26.68 -7.98 11.09
N SER A 726 -26.26 -8.48 9.94
CA SER A 726 -25.63 -7.68 8.89
C SER A 726 -26.57 -7.43 7.73
N THR A 727 -26.33 -6.34 7.02
CA THR A 727 -26.99 -6.01 5.75
C THR A 727 -25.95 -5.89 4.65
N GLN A 728 -26.32 -6.34 3.45
CA GLN A 728 -25.50 -6.18 2.27
C GLN A 728 -25.80 -4.82 1.64
N VAL A 729 -24.78 -3.97 1.52
CA VAL A 729 -24.88 -2.62 0.97
C VAL A 729 -23.63 -2.27 0.18
N SER A 730 -23.73 -1.31 -0.71
CA SER A 730 -22.56 -0.61 -1.26
C SER A 730 -22.18 0.57 -0.36
N LEU A 731 -21.00 1.15 -0.57
CA LEU A 731 -20.67 2.47 -0.01
C LEU A 731 -20.74 3.49 -1.13
N GLY A 732 -21.24 4.68 -0.86
CA GLY A 732 -21.34 5.71 -1.90
C GLY A 732 -21.37 7.12 -1.37
N TYR A 733 -21.25 8.08 -2.28
CA TYR A 733 -21.31 9.50 -1.99
C TYR A 733 -21.83 10.25 -3.21
N GLU A 734 -22.71 11.22 -2.97
CA GLU A 734 -23.28 12.07 -4.01
C GLU A 734 -22.81 13.51 -3.82
N PHE A 735 -22.47 14.17 -4.93
CA PHE A 735 -22.07 15.57 -4.92
C PHE A 735 -22.50 16.25 -6.21
N LYS A 736 -22.63 17.59 -6.16
CA LYS A 736 -22.96 18.39 -7.33
C LYS A 736 -21.73 19.09 -7.88
N THR A 737 -21.53 19.04 -9.19
CA THR A 737 -20.40 19.69 -9.89
C THR A 737 -20.83 20.17 -11.27
N ASP A 738 -20.01 21.01 -11.89
CA ASP A 738 -20.15 21.30 -13.31
C ASP A 738 -19.70 20.10 -14.15
N ILE A 739 -20.37 19.89 -15.29
CA ILE A 739 -20.16 18.71 -16.14
C ILE A 739 -19.99 19.16 -17.59
N LEU A 740 -18.96 18.62 -18.23
CA LEU A 740 -18.75 18.65 -19.66
C LEU A 740 -18.98 17.25 -20.21
N GLN A 741 -19.99 17.09 -21.05
CA GLN A 741 -20.23 15.85 -21.79
C GLN A 741 -19.72 16.04 -23.22
N LEU A 742 -18.85 15.12 -23.66
CA LEU A 742 -18.38 15.02 -25.03
C LEU A 742 -19.14 13.88 -25.71
N TRP A 743 -19.83 14.19 -26.79
CA TRP A 743 -20.60 13.24 -27.59
C TRP A 743 -20.06 13.19 -29.01
N PHE A 744 -19.84 11.98 -29.53
CA PHE A 744 -19.27 11.73 -30.84
C PHE A 744 -20.35 11.12 -31.74
N PRO A 745 -21.25 11.93 -32.33
CA PRO A 745 -22.43 11.42 -33.05
C PRO A 745 -22.06 10.51 -34.22
N ASP A 746 -20.97 10.83 -34.92
CA ASP A 746 -20.57 10.16 -36.16
C ASP A 746 -19.43 9.15 -35.96
N TYR A 747 -19.11 8.78 -34.72
CA TYR A 747 -17.99 7.88 -34.41
C TYR A 747 -18.37 6.86 -33.32
N TYR A 748 -18.34 5.57 -33.67
CA TYR A 748 -18.63 4.48 -32.74
C TYR A 748 -17.58 3.37 -32.83
N ARG A 749 -17.11 2.91 -31.68
CA ARG A 749 -16.28 1.70 -31.52
C ARG A 749 -16.85 0.88 -30.36
N ASN A 750 -16.89 -0.45 -30.54
CA ASN A 750 -17.38 -1.39 -29.52
C ASN A 750 -16.30 -1.81 -28.49
N ASP A 751 -15.10 -1.25 -28.61
CA ASP A 751 -13.94 -1.58 -27.77
C ASP A 751 -13.88 -0.61 -26.58
N GLU A 752 -14.24 -1.07 -25.38
CA GLU A 752 -14.19 -0.26 -24.16
C GLU A 752 -12.79 0.30 -23.89
N GLY A 753 -11.73 -0.47 -24.18
CA GLY A 753 -10.35 -0.05 -23.95
C GLY A 753 -9.92 1.14 -24.81
N PHE A 754 -10.51 1.27 -26.00
CA PHE A 754 -10.31 2.45 -26.84
C PHE A 754 -10.88 3.72 -26.17
N TRP A 755 -12.10 3.65 -25.63
CA TRP A 755 -12.74 4.81 -24.99
C TRP A 755 -12.03 5.22 -23.69
N GLU A 756 -11.54 4.26 -22.91
CA GLU A 756 -10.69 4.55 -21.76
C GLU A 756 -9.39 5.26 -22.18
N SER A 757 -8.74 4.76 -23.24
CA SER A 757 -7.51 5.35 -23.76
C SER A 757 -7.74 6.77 -24.30
N LEU A 758 -8.85 7.00 -25.02
CA LEU A 758 -9.24 8.32 -25.50
C LEU A 758 -9.51 9.28 -24.34
N LEU A 759 -10.23 8.84 -23.31
CA LEU A 759 -10.47 9.63 -22.11
C LEU A 759 -9.16 10.05 -21.46
N TYR A 760 -8.21 9.12 -21.25
CA TYR A 760 -6.90 9.46 -20.69
C TYR A 760 -6.12 10.42 -21.60
N GLY A 761 -6.13 10.20 -22.91
CA GLY A 761 -5.48 11.10 -23.86
C GLY A 761 -6.04 12.53 -23.82
N LEU A 762 -7.37 12.66 -23.72
CA LEU A 762 -8.04 13.94 -23.58
C LEU A 762 -7.72 14.61 -22.23
N LEU A 763 -7.76 13.86 -21.13
CA LEU A 763 -7.45 14.39 -19.80
C LEU A 763 -5.99 14.89 -19.71
N GLU A 764 -5.02 14.13 -20.24
CA GLU A 764 -3.62 14.55 -20.29
C GLU A 764 -3.42 15.76 -21.22
N GLY A 765 -4.11 15.78 -22.38
CA GLY A 765 -4.06 16.90 -23.30
C GLY A 765 -4.63 18.19 -22.71
N VAL A 766 -5.80 18.11 -22.05
CA VAL A 766 -6.44 19.24 -21.38
C VAL A 766 -5.62 19.69 -20.17
N GLY A 767 -5.14 18.75 -19.35
CA GLY A 767 -4.26 19.05 -18.21
C GLY A 767 -2.99 19.77 -18.66
N SER A 768 -2.36 19.31 -19.75
CA SER A 768 -1.18 19.96 -20.33
C SER A 768 -1.49 21.32 -20.97
N ALA A 769 -2.68 21.50 -21.55
CA ALA A 769 -3.06 22.75 -22.22
C ALA A 769 -3.42 23.84 -21.21
N LEU A 770 -4.11 23.47 -20.12
CA LEU A 770 -4.58 24.37 -19.07
C LEU A 770 -3.59 24.52 -17.91
N ASP A 771 -2.56 23.67 -17.85
CA ASP A 771 -1.61 23.58 -16.74
C ASP A 771 -2.29 23.27 -15.39
N ILE A 772 -3.17 22.27 -15.40
CA ILE A 772 -3.96 21.81 -14.26
C ILE A 772 -3.73 20.31 -14.06
N ASP A 773 -3.71 19.82 -12.81
CA ASP A 773 -3.63 18.38 -12.54
C ASP A 773 -4.84 17.66 -13.15
N ARG A 774 -4.59 16.57 -13.87
CA ARG A 774 -5.64 15.76 -14.50
C ARG A 774 -6.71 15.26 -13.52
N GLN A 775 -6.40 15.15 -12.22
CA GLN A 775 -7.34 14.71 -11.19
C GLN A 775 -8.37 15.79 -10.82
N ASP A 776 -8.09 17.04 -11.16
CA ASP A 776 -8.99 18.18 -10.99
C ASP A 776 -10.01 18.29 -12.12
N ILE A 777 -9.84 17.52 -13.21
CA ILE A 777 -10.75 17.37 -14.37
C ILE A 777 -11.62 16.12 -14.17
#